data_AF-A0A8T5T9W2-F1
#
_entry.id   AF-A0A8T5T9W2-F1
#
_cell.length_a   1.000
_cell.length_b   1.000
_cell.length_c   1.000
_cell.angle_alpha   90.00
_cell.angle_beta   90.00
_cell.angle_gamma   90.00
#
_symmetry.space_group_name_H-M   'P 1'
#
loop_
_entity.id
_entity.type
_entity.pdbx_description
1 polymer ?
#
loop_
_entity_poly.entity_id
_entity_poly.type
_entity_poly.pdbx_seq_one_letter_code
_entity_poly.pdbx_strand_id
1 'polypeptide(L)'
;MVDRRISGIKRKTTAIEGTYRHFQTINRILSHFKREQDKILITKLVQNDGTLKSLLLATASIHLYHDMGIRLLETQQYNKLAYETASHFEEQQKKLLLAEFDMLLKNSFNLEIDLIHKIINLENSFLNLLINERNTDLSDNEKQRQKKELDEEIEQKLLEIVTNYPPFYFYDFIGDLIGLVDEIKNEILEESAAFKDLSVDLEIKLEKKEKEDNFIELSTLDRLISRIKKSFEFKSYKELQVQAMPVRMIKRKIMEYESEKFPVSIHGLRIFIKGNIIKENLLDIIDESLTEKIDYDSFEKKILLFLKSKLFEQLKNNPNDFIYLLQSLKETSFDEVIFSLNMRGVDDILKIVNVDEDVIEKVKMNMVRYNIHEQDLLLLNDPEKNLLYQTNKLLCDLKYPFLQSIIGSIDNLSDINVINLIYREEIVLQKFWSLLEERLGFTINDLREFVRKKQIVEKVFFHDLNLSNYSQIILLLNFDDFFNNIVKDIYLHILSKILRQYSRIIELYDKVTNDKGLFLLALTKIEGTLESEEWVNIKFEELIINRMMKRQEELVIVFNAKNQVFLVNGFILSLLLNRSLKECISELKTKPSYIFSDVTPLSLKADIISPVSYCLAYDLVKRFEKFNEKGKSKVIKLIEDVEKEKKEKRRIIREKQEENTFNWIERRITSAIRGISRPGINPNQFYWQEKDTKTLAESIKIHSDSDPNPEIKFLEFYKDSINLMKRLEPDYKLPDDEEIKNNVSQIIKDVLYERLKHDPSLEEIKNMVDGERFEIATRISTKIGKYLDKLLYFKFKKKRKNG
;
A
#
# COMPACT_ATOMS: atom_id res chain seq x y z
N MET A 1 -36.75 2.56 16.92
CA MET A 1 -36.21 3.46 15.88
C MET A 1 -35.36 4.52 16.56
N VAL A 2 -34.05 4.32 16.57
CA VAL A 2 -33.06 5.32 17.01
C VAL A 2 -31.99 5.31 15.93
N ASP A 3 -32.04 6.30 15.06
CA ASP A 3 -31.06 6.50 13.99
C ASP A 3 -29.70 6.79 14.61
N ARG A 4 -28.81 5.79 14.59
CA ARG A 4 -27.38 5.96 14.78
C ARG A 4 -26.80 6.63 13.52
N ARG A 5 -26.84 7.95 13.47
CA ARG A 5 -25.88 8.71 12.64
C ARG A 5 -24.54 8.73 13.36
N ILE A 6 -23.67 7.78 13.02
CA ILE A 6 -22.24 7.88 13.33
C ILE A 6 -21.68 8.96 12.40
N SER A 7 -21.64 10.21 12.88
CA SER A 7 -20.84 11.27 12.28
C SER A 7 -19.41 11.12 12.79
N GLY A 8 -18.57 10.45 11.99
CA GLY A 8 -17.13 10.44 12.20
C GLY A 8 -16.54 11.83 11.95
N ILE A 9 -16.57 12.69 12.98
CA ILE A 9 -15.73 13.90 13.05
C ILE A 9 -14.52 13.50 13.88
N LYS A 10 -13.42 13.09 13.22
CA LYS A 10 -12.12 13.06 13.89
C LYS A 10 -11.77 14.50 14.26
N ARG A 11 -11.38 14.76 15.53
CA ARG A 11 -10.89 16.07 15.96
C ARG A 11 -9.74 16.48 15.04
N LYS A 12 -9.75 17.72 14.54
CA LYS A 12 -8.78 18.28 13.56
C LYS A 12 -7.34 17.95 13.94
N THR A 13 -6.99 18.03 15.22
CA THR A 13 -5.66 17.71 15.77
C THR A 13 -5.28 16.23 15.66
N THR A 14 -6.18 15.30 16.01
CA THR A 14 -5.94 13.85 15.91
C THR A 14 -5.87 13.38 14.46
N ALA A 15 -6.55 14.07 13.55
CA ALA A 15 -6.42 13.84 12.11
C ALA A 15 -5.06 14.31 11.59
N ILE A 16 -4.62 15.51 11.96
CA ILE A 16 -3.30 16.05 11.60
C ILE A 16 -2.17 15.16 12.17
N GLU A 17 -2.23 14.74 13.44
CA GLU A 17 -1.26 13.80 14.03
C GLU A 17 -1.24 12.44 13.32
N GLY A 18 -2.42 11.92 12.95
CA GLY A 18 -2.54 10.68 12.18
C GLY A 18 -1.94 10.82 10.78
N THR A 19 -2.13 11.96 10.11
CA THR A 19 -1.58 12.25 8.79
C THR A 19 -0.06 12.46 8.84
N TYR A 20 0.42 13.21 9.83
CA TYR A 20 1.84 13.44 10.12
C TYR A 20 2.59 12.10 10.35
N ARG A 21 1.99 11.17 11.10
CA ARG A 21 2.61 9.87 11.44
C ARG A 21 2.44 8.78 10.37
N HIS A 22 1.45 8.85 9.47
CA HIS A 22 1.13 7.71 8.57
C HIS A 22 1.14 8.02 7.07
N PHE A 23 1.15 9.28 6.65
CA PHE A 23 0.99 9.64 5.23
C PHE A 23 2.21 10.31 4.58
N GLN A 24 3.25 10.66 5.35
CA GLN A 24 4.51 11.11 4.75
C GLN A 24 5.20 9.93 4.04
N THR A 25 5.59 10.15 2.79
CA THR A 25 6.34 9.20 1.95
C THR A 25 7.51 8.60 2.71
N ILE A 26 8.26 9.43 3.46
CA ILE A 26 9.35 9.04 4.35
C ILE A 26 8.92 7.95 5.35
N ASN A 27 7.79 8.13 6.03
CA ASN A 27 7.30 7.16 7.02
C ASN A 27 6.86 5.84 6.38
N ARG A 28 6.33 5.88 5.14
CA ARG A 28 6.02 4.66 4.37
C ARG A 28 7.29 3.89 4.02
N ILE A 29 8.34 4.59 3.55
CA ILE A 29 9.65 4.01 3.26
C ILE A 29 10.25 3.38 4.53
N LEU A 30 10.24 4.11 5.64
CA LEU A 30 10.76 3.66 6.93
C LEU A 30 9.95 2.48 7.50
N SER A 31 8.70 2.30 7.10
CA SER A 31 7.87 1.16 7.52
C SER A 31 8.35 -0.18 6.93
N HIS A 32 8.98 -0.18 5.74
CA HIS A 32 9.55 -1.39 5.15
C HIS A 32 10.71 -1.93 5.99
N PHE A 33 11.50 -1.06 6.60
CA PHE A 33 12.55 -1.46 7.54
C PHE A 33 12.01 -2.06 8.85
N LYS A 34 10.73 -1.84 9.18
CA LYS A 34 10.08 -2.45 10.35
C LYS A 34 9.47 -3.82 10.06
N ARG A 35 9.21 -4.15 8.79
CA ARG A 35 8.53 -5.39 8.39
C ARG A 35 9.54 -6.49 8.06
N GLU A 36 9.50 -7.59 8.80
CA GLU A 36 10.40 -8.74 8.60
C GLU A 36 10.38 -9.32 7.17
N GLN A 37 9.21 -9.36 6.54
CA GLN A 37 9.09 -9.86 5.15
C GLN A 37 9.83 -8.97 4.15
N ASP A 38 9.77 -7.65 4.31
CA ASP A 38 10.44 -6.69 3.44
C ASP A 38 11.95 -6.70 3.69
N LYS A 39 12.40 -6.86 4.94
CA LYS A 39 13.82 -7.05 5.29
C LYS A 39 14.45 -8.23 4.55
N ILE A 40 13.75 -9.37 4.46
CA ILE A 40 14.23 -10.55 3.72
C ILE A 40 14.39 -10.24 2.22
N LEU A 41 13.47 -9.47 1.64
CA LEU A 41 13.55 -9.08 0.23
C LEU A 41 14.68 -8.06 -0.02
N ILE A 42 14.88 -7.10 0.89
CA ILE A 42 15.94 -6.10 0.82
C ILE A 42 17.32 -6.79 0.88
N THR A 43 17.52 -7.67 1.87
CA THR A 43 18.78 -8.42 2.05
C THR A 43 19.08 -9.33 0.85
N LYS A 44 18.06 -9.96 0.25
CA LYS A 44 18.22 -10.74 -0.98
C LYS A 44 18.70 -9.90 -2.17
N LEU A 45 18.24 -8.66 -2.31
CA LEU A 45 18.61 -7.75 -3.41
C LEU A 45 20.03 -7.18 -3.26
N VAL A 46 20.43 -6.87 -2.02
CA VAL A 46 21.70 -6.20 -1.72
C VAL A 46 22.86 -7.19 -1.56
N GLN A 47 22.56 -8.48 -1.31
CA GLN A 47 23.49 -9.49 -0.82
C GLN A 47 24.00 -9.14 0.59
N ASN A 48 24.37 -10.12 1.41
CA ASN A 48 24.52 -10.00 2.88
C ASN A 48 25.53 -8.93 3.40
N ASP A 49 26.26 -8.23 2.53
CA ASP A 49 27.29 -7.23 2.86
C ASP A 49 27.05 -5.88 2.14
N GLY A 50 25.89 -5.26 2.32
CA GLY A 50 25.54 -3.97 1.73
C GLY A 50 25.97 -2.75 2.53
N THR A 51 26.03 -1.58 1.90
CA THR A 51 26.10 -0.29 2.60
C THR A 51 24.70 0.25 2.92
N LEU A 52 24.55 1.21 3.85
CA LEU A 52 23.25 1.84 4.13
C LEU A 52 22.61 2.43 2.88
N LYS A 53 23.42 3.02 1.98
CA LYS A 53 22.96 3.52 0.69
C LYS A 53 22.29 2.41 -0.13
N SER A 54 22.94 1.25 -0.25
CA SER A 54 22.40 0.11 -1.01
C SER A 54 21.10 -0.45 -0.43
N LEU A 55 20.98 -0.47 0.89
CA LEU A 55 19.77 -0.90 1.60
C LEU A 55 18.61 0.08 1.34
N LEU A 56 18.86 1.39 1.46
CA LEU A 56 17.87 2.43 1.14
C LEU A 56 17.42 2.34 -0.33
N LEU A 57 18.35 2.15 -1.27
CA LEU A 57 18.02 1.99 -2.70
C LEU A 57 17.18 0.73 -2.97
N ALA A 58 17.50 -0.38 -2.31
CA ALA A 58 16.71 -1.61 -2.43
C ALA A 58 15.28 -1.43 -1.87
N THR A 59 15.14 -0.71 -0.76
CA THR A 59 13.83 -0.34 -0.22
C THR A 59 13.04 0.51 -1.21
N ALA A 60 13.67 1.49 -1.88
CA ALA A 60 13.03 2.28 -2.93
C ALA A 60 12.48 1.37 -4.03
N SER A 61 13.33 0.46 -4.53
CA SER A 61 12.96 -0.45 -5.60
C SER A 61 11.79 -1.36 -5.22
N ILE A 62 11.78 -1.87 -3.99
CA ILE A 62 10.69 -2.71 -3.46
C ILE A 62 9.40 -1.90 -3.37
N HIS A 63 9.47 -0.69 -2.83
CA HIS A 63 8.30 0.19 -2.70
C HIS A 63 7.71 0.56 -4.07
N LEU A 64 8.56 0.95 -5.02
CA LEU A 64 8.15 1.28 -6.39
C LEU A 64 7.51 0.07 -7.10
N TYR A 65 8.04 -1.12 -6.90
CA TYR A 65 7.54 -2.33 -7.58
C TYR A 65 6.27 -2.90 -6.94
N HIS A 66 6.26 -3.10 -5.62
CA HIS A 66 5.16 -3.79 -4.93
C HIS A 66 4.03 -2.87 -4.51
N ASP A 67 4.34 -1.71 -3.95
CA ASP A 67 3.31 -0.80 -3.43
C ASP A 67 2.78 0.13 -4.52
N MET A 68 3.66 0.68 -5.36
CA MET A 68 3.27 1.58 -6.46
C MET A 68 3.00 0.85 -7.79
N GLY A 69 3.37 -0.42 -7.90
CA GLY A 69 3.08 -1.24 -9.10
C GLY A 69 3.85 -0.84 -10.36
N ILE A 70 4.98 -0.15 -10.24
CA ILE A 70 5.78 0.32 -11.38
C ILE A 70 6.54 -0.85 -11.99
N ARG A 71 6.37 -1.04 -13.30
CA ARG A 71 6.99 -2.11 -14.08
C ARG A 71 7.79 -1.53 -15.24
N LEU A 72 9.07 -1.90 -15.34
CA LEU A 72 9.98 -1.40 -16.38
C LEU A 72 10.19 -2.36 -17.55
N LEU A 73 9.71 -3.60 -17.43
CA LEU A 73 9.77 -4.60 -18.48
C LEU A 73 8.35 -5.01 -18.84
N GLU A 74 8.00 -4.98 -20.13
CA GLU A 74 6.78 -5.64 -20.61
C GLU A 74 6.86 -7.11 -20.18
N THR A 75 5.88 -7.57 -19.40
CA THR A 75 5.60 -9.00 -19.28
C THR A 75 5.20 -9.48 -20.66
N GLN A 76 6.19 -9.85 -21.48
CA GLN A 76 5.94 -10.67 -22.64
C GLN A 76 5.10 -11.85 -22.16
N GLN A 77 4.04 -12.16 -22.90
CA GLN A 77 3.12 -13.24 -22.58
C GLN A 77 3.85 -14.58 -22.62
N TYR A 78 4.60 -14.87 -21.57
CA TYR A 78 5.05 -16.20 -21.24
C TYR A 78 3.87 -16.89 -20.55
N ASN A 79 2.82 -17.10 -21.33
CA ASN A 79 1.78 -18.06 -20.99
C ASN A 79 2.49 -19.42 -20.89
N LYS A 80 2.81 -19.84 -19.66
CA LYS A 80 3.60 -21.01 -19.22
C LYS A 80 5.09 -20.72 -19.02
N LEU A 81 5.44 -20.18 -17.87
CA LEU A 81 6.81 -20.25 -17.36
C LEU A 81 6.77 -20.61 -15.86
N ALA A 82 7.67 -21.50 -15.45
CA ALA A 82 7.78 -22.02 -14.09
C ALA A 82 7.95 -20.87 -13.07
N TYR A 83 7.59 -21.12 -11.81
CA TYR A 83 7.73 -20.15 -10.71
C TYR A 83 9.12 -19.50 -10.65
N GLU A 84 10.18 -20.26 -10.96
CA GLU A 84 11.58 -19.80 -11.00
C GLU A 84 11.83 -18.68 -12.01
N THR A 85 11.28 -18.79 -13.22
CA THR A 85 11.41 -17.76 -14.27
C THR A 85 10.64 -16.48 -13.94
N ALA A 86 9.51 -16.57 -13.25
CA ALA A 86 8.78 -15.39 -12.77
C ALA A 86 9.55 -14.67 -11.65
N SER A 87 10.13 -15.43 -10.71
CA SER A 87 10.96 -14.86 -9.64
C SER A 87 12.22 -14.18 -10.18
N HIS A 88 12.89 -14.78 -11.16
CA HIS A 88 14.06 -14.18 -11.81
C HIS A 88 13.70 -12.88 -12.55
N PHE A 89 12.56 -12.84 -13.23
CA PHE A 89 12.08 -11.64 -13.92
C PHE A 89 11.74 -10.50 -12.96
N GLU A 90 11.08 -10.83 -11.83
CA GLU A 90 10.83 -9.88 -10.75
C GLU A 90 12.16 -9.31 -10.18
N GLU A 91 13.14 -10.17 -9.93
CA GLU A 91 14.45 -9.74 -9.42
C GLU A 91 15.19 -8.85 -10.42
N GLN A 92 15.11 -9.15 -11.72
CA GLN A 92 15.67 -8.31 -12.78
C GLN A 92 15.00 -6.93 -12.84
N GLN A 93 13.67 -6.85 -12.70
CA GLN A 93 12.96 -5.56 -12.67
C GLN A 93 13.40 -4.70 -11.48
N LYS A 94 13.52 -5.32 -10.30
CA LYS A 94 13.98 -4.61 -9.10
C LYS A 94 15.42 -4.11 -9.25
N LYS A 95 16.31 -4.91 -9.83
CA LYS A 95 17.69 -4.48 -10.14
C LYS A 95 17.74 -3.31 -11.12
N LEU A 96 16.85 -3.27 -12.12
CA LEU A 96 16.74 -2.13 -13.04
C LEU A 96 16.24 -0.87 -12.33
N LEU A 97 15.16 -0.98 -11.53
CA LEU A 97 14.63 0.12 -10.73
C LEU A 97 15.69 0.67 -9.77
N LEU A 98 16.45 -0.20 -9.10
CA LEU A 98 17.55 0.18 -8.21
C LEU A 98 18.60 1.01 -8.96
N ALA A 99 19.03 0.56 -10.14
CA ALA A 99 20.02 1.27 -10.94
C ALA A 99 19.51 2.62 -11.49
N GLU A 100 18.23 2.71 -11.85
CA GLU A 100 17.61 3.98 -12.25
C GLU A 100 17.53 4.96 -11.09
N PHE A 101 17.10 4.48 -9.93
CA PHE A 101 16.96 5.30 -8.73
C PHE A 101 18.31 5.83 -8.24
N ASP A 102 19.36 4.99 -8.22
CA ASP A 102 20.72 5.42 -7.88
C ASP A 102 21.25 6.48 -8.86
N MET A 103 20.97 6.34 -10.16
CA MET A 103 21.35 7.32 -11.17
C MET A 103 20.68 8.70 -10.95
N LEU A 104 19.46 8.72 -10.45
CA LEU A 104 18.72 9.94 -10.13
C LEU A 104 19.18 10.57 -8.80
N LEU A 105 19.44 9.73 -7.79
CA LEU A 105 19.83 10.16 -6.46
C LEU A 105 21.30 10.63 -6.37
N LYS A 106 22.22 10.04 -7.15
CA LYS A 106 23.64 10.43 -7.20
C LYS A 106 24.29 10.50 -5.80
N ASN A 107 24.78 11.68 -5.42
CA ASN A 107 25.43 11.97 -4.14
C ASN A 107 24.51 12.73 -3.17
N SER A 108 23.19 12.69 -3.38
CA SER A 108 22.25 13.49 -2.59
C SER A 108 22.33 13.21 -1.09
N PHE A 109 22.55 11.97 -0.64
CA PHE A 109 22.68 11.69 0.80
C PHE A 109 23.84 12.46 1.45
N ASN A 110 25.00 12.47 0.82
CA ASN A 110 26.17 13.18 1.34
C ASN A 110 25.93 14.70 1.33
N LEU A 111 25.27 15.23 0.30
CA LEU A 111 24.91 16.65 0.23
C LEU A 111 23.88 17.04 1.30
N GLU A 112 22.91 16.18 1.61
CA GLU A 112 21.93 16.40 2.69
C GLU A 112 22.62 16.39 4.06
N ILE A 113 23.51 15.42 4.32
CA ILE A 113 24.28 15.35 5.57
C ILE A 113 25.13 16.60 5.76
N ASP A 114 25.89 16.99 4.73
CA ASP A 114 26.72 18.20 4.76
C ASP A 114 25.88 19.48 4.95
N LEU A 115 24.70 19.56 4.32
CA LEU A 115 23.77 20.67 4.55
C LEU A 115 23.31 20.74 6.01
N ILE A 116 22.97 19.60 6.62
CA ILE A 116 22.57 19.51 8.04
C ILE A 116 23.76 19.93 8.94
N HIS A 117 24.99 19.48 8.67
CA HIS A 117 26.17 19.95 9.40
C HIS A 117 26.35 21.46 9.28
N LYS A 118 26.14 22.05 8.10
CA LYS A 118 26.24 23.51 7.92
C LYS A 118 25.20 24.27 8.74
N ILE A 119 23.97 23.75 8.84
CA ILE A 119 22.89 24.29 9.68
C ILE A 119 23.27 24.18 11.16
N ILE A 120 23.69 23.00 11.63
CA ILE A 120 24.06 22.78 13.04
C ILE A 120 25.22 23.71 13.45
N ASN A 121 26.22 23.88 12.58
CA ASN A 121 27.32 24.80 12.82
C ASN A 121 26.85 26.25 12.97
N LEU A 122 25.92 26.70 12.11
CA LEU A 122 25.33 28.03 12.26
C LEU A 122 24.52 28.15 13.55
N GLU A 123 23.67 27.18 13.87
CA GLU A 123 22.92 27.15 15.14
C GLU A 123 23.87 27.26 16.34
N ASN A 124 25.00 26.54 16.33
CA ASN A 124 26.02 26.63 17.37
C ASN A 124 26.65 28.04 17.45
N SER A 125 26.93 28.68 16.31
CA SER A 125 27.41 30.08 16.29
C SER A 125 26.37 31.05 16.89
N PHE A 126 25.08 30.89 16.56
CA PHE A 126 23.98 31.66 17.17
C PHE A 126 23.86 31.42 18.68
N LEU A 127 23.89 30.16 19.12
CA LEU A 127 23.81 29.80 20.54
C LEU A 127 24.97 30.41 21.33
N ASN A 128 26.20 30.35 20.80
CA ASN A 128 27.37 30.96 21.42
C ASN A 128 27.25 32.49 21.51
N LEU A 129 26.75 33.14 20.45
CA LEU A 129 26.47 34.57 20.45
C LEU A 129 25.44 34.93 21.54
N LEU A 130 24.33 34.19 21.64
CA LEU A 130 23.30 34.44 22.66
C LEU A 130 23.80 34.20 24.09
N ILE A 131 24.64 33.18 24.32
CA ILE A 131 25.30 32.95 25.62
C ILE A 131 26.17 34.16 25.97
N ASN A 132 26.96 34.64 25.02
CA ASN A 132 27.86 35.77 25.18
C ASN A 132 27.10 37.09 25.41
N GLU A 133 26.02 37.36 24.67
CA GLU A 133 25.20 38.56 24.85
C GLU A 133 24.57 38.64 26.24
N ARG A 134 24.16 37.48 26.77
CA ARG A 134 23.49 37.33 28.08
C ARG A 134 24.45 37.25 29.26
N ASN A 135 25.72 36.92 29.02
CA ASN A 135 26.78 37.08 30.02
C ASN A 135 27.12 38.58 30.14
N THR A 136 27.09 39.11 31.36
CA THR A 136 27.28 40.53 31.66
C THR A 136 28.70 41.06 31.43
N ASP A 137 29.66 40.18 31.09
CA ASP A 137 31.09 40.48 31.15
C ASP A 137 31.69 41.02 29.83
N LEU A 138 30.91 41.06 28.74
CA LEU A 138 31.37 41.50 27.42
C LEU A 138 31.01 42.97 27.13
N SER A 139 31.96 43.70 26.54
CA SER A 139 31.73 45.08 26.11
C SER A 139 30.82 45.15 24.86
N ASP A 140 30.07 46.25 24.72
CA ASP A 140 29.15 46.44 23.57
C ASP A 140 29.87 46.38 22.20
N ASN A 141 31.14 46.77 22.16
CA ASN A 141 31.99 46.68 20.96
C ASN A 141 32.31 45.22 20.58
N GLU A 142 32.52 44.35 21.56
CA GLU A 142 32.77 42.91 21.32
C GLU A 142 31.50 42.20 20.86
N LYS A 143 30.34 42.55 21.42
CA LYS A 143 29.04 42.04 20.96
C LYS A 143 28.76 42.42 19.51
N GLN A 144 29.00 43.68 19.14
CA GLN A 144 28.86 44.14 17.75
C GLN A 144 29.83 43.45 16.79
N ARG A 145 31.05 43.13 17.25
CA ARG A 145 32.03 42.40 16.45
C ARG A 145 31.58 40.95 16.19
N GLN A 146 31.18 40.22 17.22
CA GLN A 146 30.69 38.84 17.08
C GLN A 146 29.46 38.77 16.18
N LYS A 147 28.55 39.76 16.29
CA LYS A 147 27.39 39.85 15.40
C LYS A 147 27.78 40.04 13.94
N LYS A 148 28.80 40.86 13.65
CA LYS A 148 29.32 41.03 12.28
C LYS A 148 30.00 39.76 11.76
N GLU A 149 30.78 39.08 12.60
CA GLU A 149 31.43 37.81 12.25
C GLU A 149 30.40 36.74 11.86
N LEU A 150 29.29 36.63 12.62
CA LEU A 150 28.16 35.76 12.27
C LEU A 150 27.47 36.18 10.97
N ASP A 151 27.27 37.49 10.77
CA ASP A 151 26.61 38.04 9.57
C ASP A 151 27.45 37.80 8.28
N GLU A 152 28.78 37.75 8.43
CA GLU A 152 29.74 37.33 7.38
C GLU A 152 29.73 35.81 7.17
N GLU A 153 29.65 35.02 8.25
CA GLU A 153 29.56 33.54 8.17
C GLU A 153 28.30 33.10 7.40
N ILE A 154 27.14 33.72 7.68
CA ILE A 154 25.89 33.44 6.95
C ILE A 154 26.04 33.78 5.48
N GLU A 155 26.65 34.93 5.14
CA GLU A 155 26.87 35.32 3.75
C GLU A 155 27.76 34.33 3.00
N GLN A 156 28.86 33.91 3.61
CA GLN A 156 29.78 32.92 3.02
C GLN A 156 29.07 31.59 2.76
N LYS A 157 28.31 31.07 3.73
CA LYS A 157 27.57 29.81 3.56
C LYS A 157 26.47 29.92 2.50
N LEU A 158 25.75 31.04 2.43
CA LEU A 158 24.76 31.28 1.37
C LEU A 158 25.41 31.27 -0.01
N LEU A 159 26.56 31.95 -0.18
CA LEU A 159 27.29 31.96 -1.45
C LEU A 159 27.85 30.59 -1.82
N GLU A 160 28.37 29.84 -0.84
CA GLU A 160 28.82 28.47 -1.03
C GLU A 160 27.69 27.56 -1.51
N ILE A 161 26.52 27.64 -0.88
CA ILE A 161 25.35 26.85 -1.28
C ILE A 161 24.87 27.26 -2.68
N VAL A 162 24.90 28.56 -2.98
CA VAL A 162 24.50 29.09 -4.29
C VAL A 162 25.41 28.65 -5.43
N THR A 163 26.68 28.33 -5.13
CA THR A 163 27.70 27.99 -6.13
C THR A 163 27.91 26.49 -6.28
N ASN A 164 27.94 25.75 -5.17
CA ASN A 164 28.35 24.35 -5.14
C ASN A 164 27.18 23.35 -5.13
N TYR A 165 25.95 23.79 -4.78
CA TYR A 165 24.82 22.88 -4.60
C TYR A 165 23.77 23.05 -5.69
N PRO A 166 22.98 21.98 -5.97
CA PRO A 166 21.74 22.10 -6.70
C PRO A 166 20.81 23.19 -6.13
N PRO A 167 20.07 23.94 -6.98
CA PRO A 167 19.29 25.09 -6.54
C PRO A 167 18.21 24.79 -5.49
N PHE A 168 17.66 23.58 -5.45
CA PHE A 168 16.64 23.21 -4.46
C PHE A 168 17.19 23.18 -3.03
N TYR A 169 18.46 22.81 -2.83
CA TYR A 169 19.09 22.82 -1.50
C TYR A 169 19.21 24.21 -0.91
N PHE A 170 19.32 25.25 -1.74
CA PHE A 170 19.29 26.63 -1.26
C PHE A 170 17.93 26.99 -0.65
N TYR A 171 16.84 26.57 -1.30
CA TYR A 171 15.49 26.82 -0.78
C TYR A 171 15.22 26.02 0.49
N ASP A 172 15.72 24.78 0.56
CA ASP A 172 15.64 23.94 1.76
C ASP A 172 16.44 24.55 2.92
N PHE A 173 17.68 24.97 2.66
CA PHE A 173 18.55 25.60 3.64
C PHE A 173 17.94 26.85 4.26
N ILE A 174 17.46 27.77 3.41
CA ILE A 174 16.79 28.97 3.90
C ILE A 174 15.51 28.58 4.63
N GLY A 175 14.70 27.71 4.02
CA GLY A 175 13.43 27.26 4.58
C GLY A 175 13.56 26.71 6.00
N ASP A 176 14.61 25.94 6.27
CA ASP A 176 14.93 25.45 7.61
C ASP A 176 15.38 26.58 8.55
N LEU A 177 16.28 27.46 8.11
CA LEU A 177 16.81 28.57 8.92
C LEU A 177 15.78 29.67 9.27
N ILE A 178 14.66 29.74 8.55
CA ILE A 178 13.57 30.70 8.85
C ILE A 178 12.27 30.02 9.27
N GLY A 179 12.28 28.70 9.48
CA GLY A 179 11.12 27.92 9.94
C GLY A 179 9.98 27.72 8.92
N LEU A 180 10.15 28.14 7.66
CA LEU A 180 9.10 28.06 6.65
C LEU A 180 8.75 26.62 6.26
N VAL A 181 9.69 25.67 6.38
CA VAL A 181 9.46 24.26 6.00
C VAL A 181 8.34 23.65 6.84
N ASP A 182 8.41 23.78 8.15
CA ASP A 182 7.42 23.18 9.06
C ASP A 182 6.08 23.92 9.00
N GLU A 183 6.11 25.25 8.86
CA GLU A 183 4.90 26.05 8.62
C GLU A 183 4.14 25.57 7.38
N ILE A 184 4.84 25.42 6.25
CA ILE A 184 4.24 24.98 4.98
C ILE A 184 3.72 23.55 5.09
N LYS A 185 4.47 22.63 5.71
CA LYS A 185 4.01 21.25 5.91
C LYS A 185 2.73 21.20 6.74
N ASN A 186 2.65 22.00 7.81
CA ASN A 186 1.44 22.08 8.63
C ASN A 186 0.26 22.68 7.86
N GLU A 187 0.46 23.74 7.08
CA GLU A 187 -0.60 24.30 6.22
C GLU A 187 -1.16 23.28 5.22
N ILE A 188 -0.29 22.55 4.51
CA ILE A 188 -0.72 21.52 3.54
C ILE A 188 -1.59 20.46 4.22
N LEU A 189 -1.21 20.03 5.43
CA LEU A 189 -1.95 19.05 6.21
C LEU A 189 -3.27 19.60 6.76
N GLU A 190 -3.32 20.88 7.12
CA GLU A 190 -4.55 21.53 7.55
C GLU A 190 -5.56 21.71 6.40
N GLU A 191 -5.09 22.13 5.24
CA GLU A 191 -5.90 22.32 4.04
C GLU A 191 -6.50 21.00 3.55
N SER A 192 -5.74 19.90 3.61
CA SER A 192 -6.19 18.58 3.17
C SER A 192 -7.22 17.93 4.11
N ALA A 193 -7.07 18.13 5.43
CA ALA A 193 -8.04 17.66 6.41
C ALA A 193 -9.43 18.30 6.23
N ALA A 194 -9.50 19.47 5.59
CA ALA A 194 -10.75 20.20 5.33
C ALA A 194 -11.49 19.74 4.06
N PHE A 195 -10.83 19.07 3.11
CA PHE A 195 -11.40 18.75 1.79
C PHE A 195 -11.68 17.25 1.58
N LYS A 196 -12.97 16.87 1.59
CA LYS A 196 -13.44 15.62 0.96
C LYS A 196 -13.90 15.93 -0.47
N ASP A 197 -13.26 15.31 -1.45
CA ASP A 197 -13.65 15.51 -2.85
C ASP A 197 -14.95 14.77 -3.16
N LEU A 198 -15.91 15.51 -3.70
CA LEU A 198 -17.00 14.99 -4.53
C LEU A 198 -16.44 14.67 -5.92
N SER A 199 -17.13 13.84 -6.70
CA SER A 199 -16.72 13.47 -8.06
C SER A 199 -16.51 14.71 -8.94
N VAL A 200 -15.26 14.99 -9.30
CA VAL A 200 -14.87 16.09 -10.21
C VAL A 200 -14.75 15.59 -11.65
N ASP A 201 -15.22 16.39 -12.62
CA ASP A 201 -15.10 16.13 -14.05
C ASP A 201 -13.64 16.02 -14.53
N LEU A 202 -13.40 15.24 -15.58
CA LEU A 202 -12.03 14.92 -16.06
C LEU A 202 -11.25 16.16 -16.53
N GLU A 203 -11.90 17.12 -17.21
CA GLU A 203 -11.26 18.37 -17.65
C GLU A 203 -10.71 19.15 -16.47
N ILE A 204 -11.55 19.31 -15.43
CA ILE A 204 -11.18 19.98 -14.19
C ILE A 204 -10.07 19.20 -13.48
N LYS A 205 -10.06 17.86 -13.54
CA LYS A 205 -8.96 17.05 -12.98
C LYS A 205 -7.64 17.22 -13.72
N LEU A 206 -7.65 17.39 -15.05
CA LEU A 206 -6.45 17.64 -15.85
C LEU A 206 -5.89 19.04 -15.58
N GLU A 207 -6.75 20.04 -15.39
CA GLU A 207 -6.36 21.41 -15.07
C GLU A 207 -5.90 21.61 -13.61
N LYS A 208 -6.61 21.00 -12.65
CA LYS A 208 -6.32 21.15 -11.22
C LYS A 208 -4.97 20.55 -10.85
N LYS A 209 -4.29 21.23 -9.91
CA LYS A 209 -3.15 20.68 -9.17
C LYS A 209 -3.62 19.42 -8.40
N GLU A 210 -2.75 18.43 -8.29
CA GLU A 210 -3.02 17.27 -7.43
C GLU A 210 -3.17 17.69 -5.98
N LYS A 211 -3.78 16.81 -5.17
CA LYS A 211 -3.81 17.04 -3.73
C LYS A 211 -2.40 17.01 -3.17
N GLU A 212 -2.03 18.11 -2.53
CA GLU A 212 -0.67 18.34 -2.03
C GLU A 212 -0.31 17.44 -0.84
N ASP A 213 -1.31 16.87 -0.15
CA ASP A 213 -1.15 15.92 0.97
C ASP A 213 -0.60 14.55 0.54
N ASN A 214 -0.80 14.16 -0.72
CA ASN A 214 -0.23 12.93 -1.25
C ASN A 214 1.24 13.09 -1.65
N PHE A 215 1.70 14.32 -1.89
CA PHE A 215 3.04 14.64 -2.38
C PHE A 215 3.67 15.73 -1.51
N ILE A 216 3.85 15.45 -0.23
CA ILE A 216 4.20 16.45 0.78
C ILE A 216 5.57 17.06 0.48
N GLU A 217 6.59 16.26 0.15
CA GLU A 217 7.95 16.78 -0.04
C GLU A 217 8.07 17.62 -1.33
N LEU A 218 7.39 17.22 -2.41
CA LEU A 218 7.32 18.01 -3.65
C LEU A 218 6.52 19.30 -3.47
N SER A 219 5.35 19.22 -2.83
CA SER A 219 4.48 20.38 -2.62
C SER A 219 5.12 21.39 -1.67
N THR A 220 5.85 20.91 -0.65
CA THR A 220 6.64 21.76 0.25
C THR A 220 7.71 22.52 -0.52
N LEU A 221 8.47 21.85 -1.39
CA LEU A 221 9.50 22.49 -2.22
C LEU A 221 8.90 23.56 -3.15
N ASP A 222 7.80 23.26 -3.84
CA ASP A 222 7.12 24.19 -4.74
C ASP A 222 6.61 25.45 -4.01
N ARG A 223 5.99 25.28 -2.84
CA ARG A 223 5.53 26.38 -1.99
C ARG A 223 6.72 27.18 -1.44
N LEU A 224 7.81 26.53 -1.02
CA LEU A 224 9.04 27.18 -0.55
C LEU A 224 9.63 28.07 -1.65
N ILE A 225 9.83 27.53 -2.86
CA ILE A 225 10.37 28.28 -4.00
C ILE A 225 9.52 29.52 -4.27
N SER A 226 8.19 29.36 -4.27
CA SER A 226 7.25 30.45 -4.55
C SER A 226 7.27 31.52 -3.46
N ARG A 227 7.23 31.11 -2.19
CA ARG A 227 7.25 32.02 -1.03
C ARG A 227 8.56 32.78 -0.93
N ILE A 228 9.70 32.08 -1.02
CA ILE A 228 11.04 32.69 -0.91
C ILE A 228 11.28 33.69 -2.05
N LYS A 229 10.92 33.35 -3.30
CA LYS A 229 11.03 34.30 -4.42
C LYS A 229 10.18 35.55 -4.21
N LYS A 230 8.97 35.39 -3.65
CA LYS A 230 8.05 36.50 -3.39
C LYS A 230 8.49 37.36 -2.19
N SER A 231 8.97 36.74 -1.11
CA SER A 231 9.37 37.44 0.12
C SER A 231 10.66 38.23 -0.02
N PHE A 232 11.58 37.76 -0.87
CA PHE A 232 12.89 38.38 -1.08
C PHE A 232 13.06 39.00 -2.48
N GLU A 233 11.97 39.08 -3.25
CA GLU A 233 11.85 39.84 -4.50
C GLU A 233 12.89 39.51 -5.59
N PHE A 234 13.21 38.23 -5.78
CA PHE A 234 14.10 37.78 -6.87
C PHE A 234 13.37 36.82 -7.82
N LYS A 235 13.64 36.95 -9.12
CA LYS A 235 12.97 36.17 -10.18
C LYS A 235 13.69 34.85 -10.43
N SER A 236 15.03 34.86 -10.40
CA SER A 236 15.81 33.68 -10.71
C SER A 236 16.95 33.43 -9.73
N TYR A 237 17.31 32.16 -9.57
CA TYR A 237 18.44 31.75 -8.75
C TYR A 237 19.78 32.36 -9.24
N LYS A 238 19.90 32.66 -10.54
CA LYS A 238 21.09 33.34 -11.09
C LYS A 238 21.21 34.79 -10.61
N GLU A 239 20.09 35.45 -10.30
CA GLU A 239 20.12 36.82 -9.78
C GLU A 239 20.77 36.87 -8.39
N LEU A 240 20.64 35.81 -7.59
CA LEU A 240 21.27 35.72 -6.26
C LEU A 240 22.80 35.68 -6.33
N GLN A 241 23.38 35.24 -7.45
CA GLN A 241 24.84 35.25 -7.66
C GLN A 241 25.38 36.65 -7.97
N VAL A 242 24.52 37.59 -8.37
CA VAL A 242 24.93 38.90 -8.90
C VAL A 242 24.41 40.04 -8.03
N GLN A 243 23.23 39.90 -7.43
CA GLN A 243 22.55 40.95 -6.66
C GLN A 243 22.74 40.76 -5.16
N ALA A 244 23.31 41.77 -4.50
CA ALA A 244 23.54 41.75 -3.06
C ALA A 244 22.26 42.00 -2.22
N MET A 245 21.22 42.64 -2.78
CA MET A 245 20.05 43.05 -2.01
C MET A 245 19.18 41.88 -1.53
N PRO A 246 18.79 40.90 -2.37
CA PRO A 246 18.05 39.73 -1.90
C PRO A 246 18.81 38.94 -0.84
N VAL A 247 20.13 38.77 -1.00
CA VAL A 247 21.00 38.11 -0.02
C VAL A 247 20.96 38.85 1.32
N ARG A 248 21.09 40.19 1.33
CA ARG A 248 20.97 40.99 2.56
C ARG A 248 19.61 40.85 3.25
N MET A 249 18.52 40.79 2.48
CA MET A 249 17.18 40.59 3.04
C MET A 249 17.03 39.20 3.68
N ILE A 250 17.55 38.16 3.03
CA ILE A 250 17.58 36.79 3.55
C ILE A 250 18.38 36.75 4.86
N LYS A 251 19.60 37.31 4.87
CA LYS A 251 20.44 37.35 6.08
C LYS A 251 19.74 38.03 7.25
N ARG A 252 19.14 39.20 7.02
CA ARG A 252 18.39 39.92 8.05
C ARG A 252 17.28 39.05 8.63
N LYS A 253 16.56 38.31 7.78
CA LYS A 253 15.46 37.46 8.23
C LYS A 253 15.95 36.23 9.02
N ILE A 254 17.05 35.62 8.60
CA ILE A 254 17.71 34.53 9.35
C ILE A 254 18.13 35.05 10.73
N MET A 255 18.79 36.20 10.79
CA MET A 255 19.22 36.82 12.05
C MET A 255 18.05 37.10 12.98
N GLU A 256 16.93 37.62 12.47
CA GLU A 256 15.71 37.84 13.25
C GLU A 256 15.15 36.53 13.81
N TYR A 257 14.95 35.52 12.96
CA TYR A 257 14.29 34.28 13.34
C TYR A 257 15.13 33.42 14.31
N GLU A 258 16.39 33.15 13.98
CA GLU A 258 17.25 32.30 14.81
C GLU A 258 17.55 32.94 16.17
N SER A 259 17.55 34.27 16.28
CA SER A 259 17.72 34.95 17.58
C SER A 259 16.50 34.76 18.51
N GLU A 260 15.31 34.54 17.96
CA GLU A 260 14.05 34.39 18.72
C GLU A 260 13.69 32.92 19.02
N LYS A 261 14.26 31.98 18.26
CA LYS A 261 13.97 30.53 18.32
C LYS A 261 14.41 29.87 19.64
N PHE A 262 15.52 30.32 20.23
CA PHE A 262 16.19 29.61 21.31
C PHE A 262 15.70 30.01 22.72
N PRO A 263 15.81 29.12 23.72
CA PRO A 263 15.38 29.42 25.09
C PRO A 263 16.13 30.61 25.70
N VAL A 264 15.48 31.35 26.61
CA VAL A 264 16.05 32.56 27.25
C VAL A 264 17.17 32.23 28.26
N SER A 265 17.16 31.05 28.87
CA SER A 265 18.16 30.68 29.88
C SER A 265 19.50 30.30 29.26
N ILE A 266 20.61 30.82 29.81
CA ILE A 266 21.99 30.43 29.40
C ILE A 266 22.19 28.91 29.54
N HIS A 267 21.61 28.34 30.60
CA HIS A 267 21.65 26.90 30.84
C HIS A 267 20.95 26.12 29.74
N GLY A 268 19.75 26.54 29.31
CA GLY A 268 19.04 25.96 28.17
C GLY A 268 19.85 26.05 26.87
N LEU A 269 20.49 27.19 26.59
CA LEU A 269 21.36 27.35 25.42
C LEU A 269 22.52 26.34 25.42
N ARG A 270 23.16 26.10 26.58
CA ARG A 270 24.23 25.09 26.69
C ARG A 270 23.72 23.67 26.45
N ILE A 271 22.48 23.36 26.84
CA ILE A 271 21.86 22.07 26.55
C ILE A 271 21.56 21.91 25.05
N PHE A 272 21.14 22.98 24.37
CA PHE A 272 20.99 22.97 22.91
C PHE A 272 22.31 22.67 22.19
N ILE A 273 23.43 23.26 22.64
CA ILE A 273 24.77 22.93 22.10
C ILE A 273 25.09 21.43 22.31
N LYS A 274 24.79 20.87 23.49
CA LYS A 274 24.96 19.42 23.73
C LYS A 274 24.08 18.57 22.80
N GLY A 275 22.84 18.98 22.56
CA GLY A 275 21.94 18.34 21.61
C GLY A 275 22.49 18.36 20.19
N ASN A 276 23.02 19.50 19.76
CA ASN A 276 23.68 19.66 18.47
C ASN A 276 24.91 18.76 18.31
N ILE A 277 25.75 18.62 19.34
CA ILE A 277 26.87 17.67 19.35
C ILE A 277 26.37 16.22 19.20
N ILE A 278 25.26 15.86 19.85
CA ILE A 278 24.67 14.52 19.69
C ILE A 278 24.15 14.32 18.26
N LYS A 279 23.52 15.35 17.65
CA LYS A 279 23.10 15.32 16.25
C LYS A 279 24.30 15.11 15.30
N GLU A 280 25.39 15.85 15.50
CA GLU A 280 26.63 15.70 14.69
C GLU A 280 27.20 14.29 14.78
N ASN A 281 27.38 13.75 15.99
CA ASN A 281 27.89 12.39 16.16
C ASN A 281 26.98 11.32 15.52
N LEU A 282 25.65 11.55 15.50
CA LEU A 282 24.73 10.66 14.80
C LEU A 282 24.88 10.74 13.28
N LEU A 283 25.07 11.96 12.75
CA LEU A 283 25.31 12.16 11.32
C LEU A 283 26.62 11.48 10.90
N ASP A 284 27.68 11.58 11.71
CA ASP A 284 28.96 10.92 11.45
C ASP A 284 28.79 9.39 11.39
N ILE A 285 28.06 8.79 12.35
CA ILE A 285 27.76 7.34 12.34
C ILE A 285 26.97 6.95 11.08
N ILE A 286 26.02 7.80 10.64
CA ILE A 286 25.23 7.55 9.43
C ILE A 286 26.10 7.68 8.17
N ASP A 287 26.97 8.69 8.10
CA ASP A 287 27.86 8.94 6.96
C ASP A 287 28.88 7.82 6.77
N GLU A 288 29.52 7.36 7.86
CA GLU A 288 30.36 6.15 7.87
C GLU A 288 29.59 4.95 7.28
N SER A 289 28.35 4.75 7.75
CA SER A 289 27.51 3.61 7.36
C SER A 289 26.98 3.69 5.92
N LEU A 290 26.99 4.86 5.27
CA LEU A 290 26.67 5.01 3.85
C LEU A 290 27.75 4.40 2.95
N THR A 291 28.99 4.36 3.43
CA THR A 291 30.16 3.89 2.68
C THR A 291 30.65 2.51 3.13
N GLU A 292 30.57 2.22 4.43
CA GLU A 292 30.99 0.95 5.00
C GLU A 292 29.95 -0.15 4.83
N LYS A 293 30.42 -1.40 4.79
CA LYS A 293 29.56 -2.58 4.79
C LYS A 293 28.92 -2.74 6.17
N ILE A 294 27.61 -2.82 6.20
CA ILE A 294 26.84 -2.93 7.44
C ILE A 294 25.86 -4.10 7.40
N ASP A 295 25.66 -4.70 8.58
CA ASP A 295 24.44 -5.46 8.86
C ASP A 295 23.39 -4.49 9.46
N TYR A 296 22.22 -4.40 8.84
CA TYR A 296 21.20 -3.41 9.20
C TYR A 296 20.74 -3.54 10.65
N ASP A 297 20.52 -4.76 11.15
CA ASP A 297 20.06 -4.97 12.52
C ASP A 297 21.15 -4.59 13.54
N SER A 298 22.43 -4.80 13.20
CA SER A 298 23.56 -4.33 14.00
C SER A 298 23.69 -2.79 13.99
N PHE A 299 23.45 -2.16 12.84
CA PHE A 299 23.49 -0.71 12.67
C PHE A 299 22.38 0.00 13.46
N GLU A 300 21.13 -0.47 13.32
CA GLU A 300 20.00 0.09 14.09
C GLU A 300 20.28 -0.05 15.59
N LYS A 301 20.75 -1.22 16.06
CA LYS A 301 21.12 -1.40 17.48
C LYS A 301 22.24 -0.46 17.92
N LYS A 302 23.28 -0.24 17.10
CA LYS A 302 24.38 0.68 17.41
C LYS A 302 23.86 2.10 17.65
N ILE A 303 23.00 2.61 16.77
CA ILE A 303 22.39 3.94 16.91
C ILE A 303 21.47 4.02 18.13
N LEU A 304 20.59 3.03 18.31
CA LEU A 304 19.66 3.01 19.43
C LEU A 304 20.41 2.99 20.77
N LEU A 305 21.47 2.18 20.89
CA LEU A 305 22.32 2.13 22.10
C LEU A 305 23.06 3.44 22.34
N PHE A 306 23.62 4.06 21.28
CA PHE A 306 24.28 5.36 21.38
C PHE A 306 23.33 6.43 21.94
N LEU A 307 22.16 6.59 21.32
CA LEU A 307 21.13 7.54 21.78
C LEU A 307 20.64 7.22 23.19
N LYS A 308 20.39 5.93 23.48
CA LYS A 308 19.96 5.48 24.80
C LYS A 308 20.96 5.94 25.86
N SER A 309 22.25 5.68 25.64
CA SER A 309 23.32 6.06 26.57
C SER A 309 23.37 7.58 26.84
N LYS A 310 23.23 8.40 25.79
CA LYS A 310 23.30 9.87 25.90
C LYS A 310 22.08 10.48 26.58
N LEU A 311 20.90 9.93 26.32
CA LEU A 311 19.68 10.36 27.00
C LEU A 311 19.70 9.98 28.49
N PHE A 312 20.20 8.78 28.85
CA PHE A 312 20.38 8.39 30.25
C PHE A 312 21.41 9.26 30.97
N GLU A 313 22.54 9.58 30.32
CA GLU A 313 23.54 10.50 30.86
C GLU A 313 22.91 11.86 31.21
N GLN A 314 22.02 12.38 30.35
CA GLN A 314 21.33 13.63 30.62
C GLN A 314 20.31 13.53 31.76
N LEU A 315 19.53 12.44 31.83
CA LEU A 315 18.57 12.21 32.91
C LEU A 315 19.24 12.10 34.29
N LYS A 316 20.44 11.51 34.36
CA LYS A 316 21.23 11.42 35.60
C LYS A 316 21.76 12.78 36.06
N ASN A 317 22.12 13.65 35.12
CA ASN A 317 22.69 14.96 35.44
C ASN A 317 21.62 15.97 35.87
N ASN A 318 20.59 16.18 35.06
CA ASN A 318 19.50 17.09 35.38
C ASN A 318 18.23 16.77 34.55
N PRO A 319 17.15 16.32 35.20
CA PRO A 319 15.87 15.98 34.56
C PRO A 319 15.19 17.14 33.86
N ASN A 320 15.28 18.38 34.38
CA ASN A 320 14.62 19.53 33.75
C ASN A 320 15.26 19.90 32.41
N ASP A 321 16.55 19.62 32.27
CA ASP A 321 17.29 19.83 31.02
C ASP A 321 16.92 18.82 29.94
N PHE A 322 16.29 17.71 30.34
CA PHE A 322 15.86 16.67 29.41
C PHE A 322 14.84 17.21 28.39
N ILE A 323 13.95 18.12 28.79
CA ILE A 323 12.99 18.75 27.86
C ILE A 323 13.75 19.53 26.80
N TYR A 324 14.70 20.39 27.20
CA TYR A 324 15.49 21.19 26.26
C TYR A 324 16.34 20.32 25.34
N LEU A 325 16.86 19.20 25.85
CA LEU A 325 17.57 18.23 25.02
C LEU A 325 16.64 17.59 23.98
N LEU A 326 15.45 17.15 24.38
CA LEU A 326 14.46 16.60 23.45
C LEU A 326 13.99 17.66 22.44
N GLN A 327 13.84 18.91 22.87
CA GLN A 327 13.50 20.04 22.02
C GLN A 327 14.55 20.24 20.93
N SER A 328 15.84 20.22 21.29
CA SER A 328 16.96 20.34 20.34
C SER A 328 17.07 19.15 19.38
N LEU A 329 16.84 17.92 19.88
CA LEU A 329 16.97 16.68 19.09
C LEU A 329 15.80 16.44 18.13
N LYS A 330 14.58 16.82 18.52
CA LYS A 330 13.36 16.67 17.70
C LYS A 330 12.98 17.92 16.92
N GLU A 331 13.59 19.06 17.25
CA GLU A 331 13.30 20.38 16.66
C GLU A 331 11.82 20.78 16.77
N THR A 332 11.16 20.36 17.85
CA THR A 332 9.75 20.67 18.14
C THR A 332 9.62 21.79 19.16
N SER A 333 8.44 22.39 19.27
CA SER A 333 8.16 23.38 20.31
C SER A 333 8.16 22.75 21.71
N PHE A 334 8.37 23.57 22.75
CA PHE A 334 8.31 23.12 24.14
C PHE A 334 6.97 22.45 24.47
N ASP A 335 5.86 23.06 24.05
CA ASP A 335 4.50 22.56 24.32
C ASP A 335 4.26 21.18 23.67
N GLU A 336 4.79 20.96 22.46
CA GLU A 336 4.69 19.66 21.78
C GLU A 336 5.52 18.57 22.47
N VAL A 337 6.70 18.90 23.00
CA VAL A 337 7.50 17.94 23.77
C VAL A 337 6.76 17.52 25.04
N ILE A 338 6.21 18.49 25.77
CA ILE A 338 5.41 18.23 26.97
C ILE A 338 4.17 17.41 26.61
N PHE A 339 3.44 17.77 25.55
CA PHE A 339 2.30 17.01 25.08
C PHE A 339 2.68 15.56 24.71
N SER A 340 3.81 15.37 24.01
CA SER A 340 4.31 14.04 23.66
C SER A 340 4.69 13.20 24.89
N LEU A 341 5.21 13.82 25.95
CA LEU A 341 5.55 13.16 27.21
C LEU A 341 4.28 12.78 27.98
N ASN A 342 3.31 13.70 28.07
CA ASN A 342 2.01 13.46 28.72
C ASN A 342 1.22 12.34 28.02
N MET A 343 1.17 12.35 26.68
CA MET A 343 0.54 11.28 25.89
C MET A 343 1.14 9.89 26.13
N ARG A 344 2.36 9.83 26.67
CA ARG A 344 3.07 8.59 27.01
C ARG A 344 3.07 8.30 28.52
N GLY A 345 2.26 9.02 29.30
CA GLY A 345 2.07 8.79 30.73
C GLY A 345 3.05 9.51 31.65
N VAL A 346 3.84 10.46 31.13
CA VAL A 346 4.77 11.28 31.91
C VAL A 346 4.17 12.65 32.18
N ASP A 347 3.32 12.76 33.20
CA ASP A 347 2.72 14.05 33.57
C ASP A 347 3.67 14.96 34.36
N ASP A 348 4.74 14.37 34.91
CA ASP A 348 5.77 15.07 35.68
C ASP A 348 7.12 14.43 35.42
N ILE A 349 8.08 15.24 34.95
CA ILE A 349 9.45 14.80 34.64
C ILE A 349 10.20 14.44 35.92
N LEU A 350 9.75 14.96 37.08
CA LEU A 350 10.28 14.57 38.37
C LEU A 350 10.02 13.09 38.70
N LYS A 351 9.11 12.41 37.99
CA LYS A 351 8.91 10.96 38.10
C LYS A 351 10.01 10.15 37.40
N ILE A 352 10.79 10.75 36.51
CA ILE A 352 11.89 10.09 35.77
C ILE A 352 13.26 10.31 36.44
N VAL A 353 13.30 11.09 37.53
CA VAL A 353 14.53 11.42 38.25
C VAL A 353 15.13 10.17 38.88
N ASN A 354 16.44 9.99 38.70
CA ASN A 354 17.22 8.87 39.22
C ASN A 354 16.78 7.48 38.71
N VAL A 355 16.06 7.43 37.59
CA VAL A 355 15.76 6.15 36.91
C VAL A 355 17.04 5.63 36.27
N ASP A 356 17.55 4.51 36.79
CA ASP A 356 18.66 3.76 36.22
C ASP A 356 18.17 2.39 35.70
N GLU A 357 18.91 1.79 34.77
CA GLU A 357 18.60 0.45 34.26
C GLU A 357 18.51 -0.58 35.42
N ASP A 358 19.41 -0.45 36.41
CA ASP A 358 19.40 -1.26 37.64
C ASP A 358 18.11 -1.12 38.47
N VAL A 359 17.52 0.07 38.51
CA VAL A 359 16.27 0.32 39.25
C VAL A 359 15.09 -0.32 38.53
N ILE A 360 15.06 -0.19 37.20
CA ILE A 360 14.02 -0.80 36.35
C ILE A 360 14.03 -2.32 36.50
N GLU A 361 15.19 -2.96 36.45
CA GLU A 361 15.32 -4.40 36.63
C GLU A 361 14.88 -4.85 38.03
N LYS A 362 15.31 -4.12 39.08
CA LYS A 362 14.89 -4.42 40.46
C LYS A 362 13.39 -4.29 40.66
N VAL A 363 12.74 -3.28 40.05
CA VAL A 363 11.27 -3.12 40.07
C VAL A 363 10.60 -4.32 39.42
N LYS A 364 11.03 -4.71 38.21
CA LYS A 364 10.48 -5.87 37.48
C LYS A 364 10.65 -7.17 38.27
N MET A 365 11.85 -7.42 38.81
CA MET A 365 12.14 -8.59 39.63
C MET A 365 11.32 -8.61 40.92
N ASN A 366 11.19 -7.48 41.62
CA ASN A 366 10.43 -7.40 42.86
C ASN A 366 8.92 -7.57 42.61
N MET A 367 8.39 -7.07 41.49
CA MET A 367 6.98 -7.31 41.15
C MET A 367 6.68 -8.79 40.92
N VAL A 368 7.56 -9.52 40.24
CA VAL A 368 7.44 -10.98 40.09
C VAL A 368 7.61 -11.68 41.45
N ARG A 369 8.62 -11.30 42.23
CA ARG A 369 8.94 -11.91 43.54
C ARG A 369 7.80 -11.79 44.55
N TYR A 370 7.10 -10.66 44.55
CA TYR A 370 6.02 -10.37 45.50
C TYR A 370 4.61 -10.57 44.92
N ASN A 371 4.50 -11.08 43.68
CA ASN A 371 3.24 -11.29 42.97
C ASN A 371 2.34 -10.05 42.96
N ILE A 372 2.93 -8.90 42.63
CA ILE A 372 2.21 -7.64 42.45
C ILE A 372 1.96 -7.48 40.95
N HIS A 373 0.72 -7.21 40.56
CA HIS A 373 0.35 -6.91 39.17
C HIS A 373 0.15 -5.41 38.96
N GLU A 374 0.24 -4.95 37.71
CA GLU A 374 0.00 -3.54 37.36
C GLU A 374 -1.41 -3.07 37.78
N GLN A 375 -2.40 -3.97 37.69
CA GLN A 375 -3.77 -3.71 38.14
C GLN A 375 -3.84 -3.46 39.66
N ASP A 376 -3.01 -4.13 40.47
CA ASP A 376 -2.96 -3.92 41.91
C ASP A 376 -2.47 -2.49 42.24
N LEU A 377 -1.48 -1.99 41.49
CA LEU A 377 -0.97 -0.62 41.64
C LEU A 377 -2.01 0.43 41.23
N LEU A 378 -2.79 0.17 40.18
CA LEU A 378 -3.89 1.03 39.76
C LEU A 378 -5.00 1.11 40.81
N LEU A 379 -5.36 -0.02 41.43
CA LEU A 379 -6.34 -0.09 42.51
C LEU A 379 -5.85 0.62 43.78
N LEU A 380 -4.53 0.60 44.05
CA LEU A 380 -3.94 1.32 45.17
C LEU A 380 -3.90 2.85 44.93
N ASN A 381 -3.75 3.27 43.69
CA ASN A 381 -3.64 4.68 43.30
C ASN A 381 -5.01 5.39 43.16
N ASP A 382 -6.08 4.66 42.81
CA ASP A 382 -7.43 5.21 42.61
C ASP A 382 -8.23 5.27 43.92
N PRO A 383 -8.55 6.46 44.47
CA PRO A 383 -9.26 6.60 45.74
C PRO A 383 -10.67 6.00 45.72
N GLU A 384 -11.34 5.95 44.55
CA GLU A 384 -12.70 5.38 44.46
C GLU A 384 -12.70 3.85 44.47
N LYS A 385 -11.63 3.22 44.00
CA LYS A 385 -11.47 1.75 43.92
C LYS A 385 -10.59 1.17 45.02
N ASN A 386 -9.95 2.01 45.82
CA ASN A 386 -9.12 1.59 46.93
C ASN A 386 -9.97 0.92 48.03
N LEU A 387 -9.78 -0.39 48.21
CA LEU A 387 -10.56 -1.20 49.14
C LEU A 387 -10.47 -0.70 50.58
N LEU A 388 -9.34 -0.11 50.99
CA LEU A 388 -9.19 0.48 52.32
C LEU A 388 -10.02 1.76 52.49
N TYR A 389 -10.07 2.60 51.46
CA TYR A 389 -10.86 3.82 51.50
C TYR A 389 -12.36 3.52 51.50
N GLN A 390 -12.81 2.55 50.67
CA GLN A 390 -14.19 2.08 50.67
C GLN A 390 -14.59 1.47 52.02
N THR A 391 -13.72 0.66 52.62
CA THR A 391 -13.96 0.06 53.94
C THR A 391 -14.02 1.12 55.04
N ASN A 392 -13.12 2.11 55.01
CA ASN A 392 -13.12 3.22 55.97
C ASN A 392 -14.35 4.13 55.82
N LYS A 393 -14.77 4.43 54.59
CA LYS A 393 -15.99 5.21 54.33
C LYS A 393 -17.24 4.49 54.84
N LEU A 394 -17.35 3.19 54.55
CA LEU A 394 -18.46 2.37 55.04
C LEU A 394 -18.46 2.28 56.56
N LEU A 395 -17.28 2.17 57.18
CA LEU A 395 -17.12 2.24 58.64
C LEU A 395 -17.66 3.55 59.22
N CYS A 396 -17.37 4.69 58.60
CA CYS A 396 -17.92 5.98 59.01
C CYS A 396 -19.45 6.08 58.82
N ASP A 397 -20.01 5.35 57.85
CA ASP A 397 -21.45 5.30 57.57
C ASP A 397 -22.23 4.32 58.47
N LEU A 398 -21.56 3.48 59.27
CA LEU A 398 -22.20 2.55 60.21
C LEU A 398 -22.71 3.29 61.46
N LYS A 399 -23.86 2.85 61.98
CA LYS A 399 -24.47 3.45 63.18
C LYS A 399 -23.58 3.23 64.41
N TYR A 400 -23.30 4.33 65.12
CA TYR A 400 -22.46 4.38 66.34
C TYR A 400 -22.70 3.25 67.39
N PRO A 401 -23.94 2.80 67.68
CA PRO A 401 -24.18 1.73 68.66
C PRO A 401 -23.58 0.37 68.26
N PHE A 402 -23.44 0.11 66.95
CA PHE A 402 -22.85 -1.13 66.43
C PHE A 402 -21.32 -1.10 66.50
N LEU A 403 -20.70 0.07 66.32
CA LEU A 403 -19.26 0.24 66.49
C LEU A 403 -18.86 0.19 67.96
N GLN A 404 -19.70 0.73 68.85
CA GLN A 404 -19.44 0.74 70.30
C GLN A 404 -19.48 -0.65 70.95
N SER A 405 -20.34 -1.57 70.45
CA SER A 405 -20.35 -2.96 70.92
C SER A 405 -19.12 -3.76 70.46
N ILE A 406 -18.51 -3.38 69.33
CA ILE A 406 -17.25 -3.94 68.85
C ILE A 406 -16.06 -3.35 69.63
N ILE A 407 -16.02 -2.04 69.87
CA ILE A 407 -14.96 -1.40 70.69
C ILE A 407 -14.99 -1.91 72.14
N GLY A 408 -16.17 -2.03 72.73
CA GLY A 408 -16.33 -2.46 74.12
C GLY A 408 -16.06 -3.95 74.37
N SER A 409 -15.90 -4.76 73.33
CA SER A 409 -15.58 -6.19 73.43
C SER A 409 -14.12 -6.53 73.15
N ILE A 410 -13.30 -5.54 72.77
CA ILE A 410 -11.90 -5.71 72.42
C ILE A 410 -11.04 -4.81 73.33
N ASP A 411 -10.35 -5.40 74.29
CA ASP A 411 -9.47 -4.67 75.19
C ASP A 411 -8.34 -3.95 74.40
N ASN A 412 -8.15 -2.66 74.68
CA ASN A 412 -7.12 -1.76 74.14
C ASN A 412 -7.25 -1.31 72.66
N LEU A 413 -8.44 -0.88 72.22
CA LEU A 413 -8.58 -0.07 71.00
C LEU A 413 -9.09 1.33 71.35
N SER A 414 -8.19 2.32 71.31
CA SER A 414 -8.56 3.73 71.45
C SER A 414 -9.15 4.31 70.17
N ASP A 415 -8.83 3.73 69.00
CA ASP A 415 -9.31 4.15 67.68
C ASP A 415 -9.54 2.95 66.73
N ILE A 416 -10.63 2.99 65.96
CA ILE A 416 -10.92 2.00 64.90
C ILE A 416 -10.09 2.35 63.65
N ASN A 417 -8.95 1.69 63.48
CA ASN A 417 -8.23 1.67 62.21
C ASN A 417 -8.32 0.27 61.60
N VAL A 418 -8.85 0.17 60.37
CA VAL A 418 -9.03 -1.10 59.62
C VAL A 418 -7.74 -1.92 59.59
N ILE A 419 -6.58 -1.27 59.46
CA ILE A 419 -5.26 -1.92 59.43
C ILE A 419 -4.96 -2.71 60.73
N ASN A 420 -5.45 -2.24 61.88
CA ASN A 420 -5.23 -2.87 63.19
C ASN A 420 -6.19 -4.05 63.45
N LEU A 421 -7.29 -4.14 62.70
CA LEU A 421 -8.36 -5.12 62.89
C LEU A 421 -8.28 -6.30 61.91
N ILE A 422 -7.73 -6.10 60.71
CA ILE A 422 -7.71 -7.09 59.61
C ILE A 422 -7.07 -8.44 60.00
N TYR A 423 -6.05 -8.43 60.86
CA TYR A 423 -5.29 -9.63 61.25
C TYR A 423 -5.75 -10.29 62.55
N ARG A 424 -6.80 -9.76 63.21
CA ARG A 424 -7.37 -10.36 64.42
C ARG A 424 -8.48 -11.36 64.07
N GLU A 425 -8.47 -12.54 64.70
CA GLU A 425 -9.39 -13.65 64.39
C GLU A 425 -10.53 -13.81 65.42
N GLU A 426 -10.94 -12.72 66.06
CA GLU A 426 -11.96 -12.76 67.10
C GLU A 426 -13.37 -12.99 66.52
N ILE A 427 -14.19 -13.80 67.22
CA ILE A 427 -15.55 -14.20 66.80
C ILE A 427 -16.46 -12.97 66.58
N VAL A 428 -16.25 -11.90 67.35
CA VAL A 428 -17.02 -10.65 67.24
C VAL A 428 -16.76 -9.93 65.91
N LEU A 429 -15.54 -10.05 65.39
CA LEU A 429 -15.15 -9.46 64.12
C LEU A 429 -15.70 -10.23 62.91
N GLN A 430 -16.01 -11.53 63.04
CA GLN A 430 -16.60 -12.31 61.94
C GLN A 430 -17.96 -11.76 61.47
N LYS A 431 -18.81 -11.32 62.40
CA LYS A 431 -20.09 -10.65 62.08
C LYS A 431 -19.91 -9.29 61.41
N PHE A 432 -18.82 -8.61 61.76
CA PHE A 432 -18.44 -7.33 61.18
C PHE A 432 -17.93 -7.52 59.74
N TRP A 433 -17.07 -8.52 59.51
CA TRP A 433 -16.56 -8.86 58.18
C TRP A 433 -17.67 -9.36 57.25
N SER A 434 -18.57 -10.24 57.70
CA SER A 434 -19.69 -10.71 56.85
C SER A 434 -20.60 -9.56 56.37
N LEU A 435 -20.78 -8.52 57.20
CA LEU A 435 -21.58 -7.35 56.85
C LEU A 435 -20.85 -6.43 55.85
N LEU A 436 -19.53 -6.37 55.90
CA LEU A 436 -18.71 -5.67 54.90
C LEU A 436 -18.71 -6.42 53.56
N GLU A 437 -18.56 -7.75 53.59
CA GLU A 437 -18.59 -8.61 52.39
C GLU A 437 -19.93 -8.49 51.65
N GLU A 438 -21.06 -8.48 52.37
CA GLU A 438 -22.41 -8.34 51.79
C GLU A 438 -22.63 -6.97 51.13
N ARG A 439 -22.03 -5.90 51.66
CA ARG A 439 -22.24 -4.52 51.17
C ARG A 439 -21.25 -4.09 50.09
N LEU A 440 -20.02 -4.58 50.11
CA LEU A 440 -18.95 -4.16 49.20
C LEU A 440 -18.61 -5.21 48.14
N GLY A 441 -19.03 -6.48 48.33
CA GLY A 441 -18.88 -7.54 47.34
C GLY A 441 -17.47 -8.12 47.18
N PHE A 442 -16.56 -7.89 48.15
CA PHE A 442 -15.22 -8.51 48.21
C PHE A 442 -15.03 -9.23 49.55
N THR A 443 -14.15 -10.24 49.60
CA THR A 443 -13.91 -11.05 50.81
C THR A 443 -12.87 -10.41 51.75
N ILE A 444 -12.87 -10.80 53.02
CA ILE A 444 -11.84 -10.41 53.99
C ILE A 444 -10.42 -10.80 53.52
N ASN A 445 -10.30 -11.92 52.82
CA ASN A 445 -9.01 -12.39 52.29
C ASN A 445 -8.49 -11.49 51.17
N ASP A 446 -9.39 -10.96 50.33
CA ASP A 446 -9.04 -9.97 49.31
C ASP A 446 -8.53 -8.67 49.96
N LEU A 447 -9.16 -8.24 51.05
CA LEU A 447 -8.72 -7.06 51.82
C LEU A 447 -7.37 -7.30 52.52
N ARG A 448 -7.14 -8.49 53.07
CA ARG A 448 -5.86 -8.92 53.67
C ARG A 448 -4.74 -8.92 52.62
N GLU A 449 -5.00 -9.50 51.46
CA GLU A 449 -4.05 -9.54 50.35
C GLU A 449 -3.74 -8.12 49.85
N PHE A 450 -4.76 -7.27 49.69
CA PHE A 450 -4.62 -5.88 49.28
C PHE A 450 -3.75 -5.07 50.24
N VAL A 451 -3.95 -5.23 51.56
CA VAL A 451 -3.16 -4.56 52.60
C VAL A 451 -1.73 -5.06 52.64
N ARG A 452 -1.53 -6.38 52.49
CA ARG A 452 -0.19 -6.96 52.39
C ARG A 452 0.56 -6.44 51.17
N LYS A 453 -0.09 -6.38 50.01
CA LYS A 453 0.49 -5.79 48.78
C LYS A 453 0.83 -4.32 48.99
N LYS A 454 -0.05 -3.53 49.61
CA LYS A 454 0.23 -2.12 49.95
C LYS A 454 1.48 -1.97 50.83
N GLN A 455 1.58 -2.75 51.90
CA GLN A 455 2.74 -2.72 52.81
C GLN A 455 4.04 -3.13 52.12
N ILE A 456 3.97 -4.12 51.22
CA ILE A 456 5.12 -4.52 50.39
C ILE A 456 5.50 -3.38 49.44
N VAL A 457 4.54 -2.70 48.82
CA VAL A 457 4.81 -1.55 47.94
C VAL A 457 5.51 -0.43 48.71
N GLU A 458 4.99 -0.05 49.87
CA GLU A 458 5.57 1.00 50.71
C GLU A 458 6.99 0.63 51.17
N LYS A 459 7.21 -0.61 51.61
CA LYS A 459 8.53 -1.05 52.09
C LYS A 459 9.55 -1.25 50.98
N VAL A 460 9.20 -2.01 49.95
CA VAL A 460 10.15 -2.44 48.92
C VAL A 460 10.33 -1.38 47.83
N PHE A 461 9.27 -0.66 47.45
CA PHE A 461 9.34 0.27 46.33
C PHE A 461 9.55 1.71 46.80
N PHE A 462 8.87 2.16 47.85
CA PHE A 462 9.07 3.54 48.35
C PHE A 462 10.30 3.66 49.25
N HIS A 463 10.54 2.72 50.17
CA HIS A 463 11.70 2.79 51.07
C HIS A 463 12.98 2.17 50.48
N ASP A 464 12.95 0.94 49.97
CA ASP A 464 14.20 0.29 49.50
C ASP A 464 14.67 0.83 48.13
N LEU A 465 13.74 1.22 47.24
CA LEU A 465 14.04 1.75 45.89
C LEU A 465 13.89 3.28 45.77
N ASN A 466 13.52 3.98 46.84
CA ASN A 466 13.32 5.45 46.86
C ASN A 466 12.34 5.97 45.78
N LEU A 467 11.30 5.22 45.45
CA LEU A 467 10.26 5.67 44.51
C LEU A 467 9.22 6.54 45.24
N SER A 468 8.76 7.60 44.57
CA SER A 468 7.93 8.65 45.17
C SER A 468 6.43 8.35 45.12
N ASN A 469 5.95 7.63 44.11
CA ASN A 469 4.52 7.37 43.94
C ASN A 469 4.22 6.09 43.12
N TYR A 470 2.98 5.61 43.19
CA TYR A 470 2.50 4.44 42.43
C TYR A 470 2.60 4.65 40.91
N SER A 471 2.37 5.88 40.42
CA SER A 471 2.47 6.21 39.00
C SER A 471 3.90 6.06 38.46
N GLN A 472 4.91 6.32 39.29
CA GLN A 472 6.32 6.15 38.96
C GLN A 472 6.66 4.67 38.82
N ILE A 473 6.10 3.80 39.67
CA ILE A 473 6.27 2.34 39.53
C ILE A 473 5.67 1.85 38.20
N ILE A 474 4.45 2.30 37.87
CA ILE A 474 3.77 1.94 36.62
C ILE A 474 4.57 2.44 35.40
N LEU A 475 5.08 3.66 35.46
CA LEU A 475 5.93 4.23 34.43
C LEU A 475 7.25 3.44 34.28
N LEU A 476 7.84 2.99 35.39
CA LEU A 476 9.07 2.19 35.37
C LEU A 476 8.90 0.81 34.74
N LEU A 477 7.71 0.19 34.86
CA LEU A 477 7.41 -1.08 34.20
C LEU A 477 7.45 -0.96 32.67
N ASN A 478 6.88 0.13 32.16
CA ASN A 478 6.77 0.42 30.73
C ASN A 478 7.91 1.33 30.23
N PHE A 479 8.93 1.58 31.05
CA PHE A 479 9.94 2.58 30.76
C PHE A 479 10.80 2.21 29.55
N ASP A 480 11.14 0.92 29.40
CA ASP A 480 11.93 0.47 28.25
C ASP A 480 11.20 0.74 26.93
N ASP A 481 9.91 0.44 26.86
CA ASP A 481 9.10 0.70 25.66
C ASP A 481 8.94 2.19 25.41
N PHE A 482 8.67 2.97 26.46
CA PHE A 482 8.62 4.42 26.40
C PHE A 482 9.91 5.03 25.84
N PHE A 483 11.05 4.63 26.41
CA PHE A 483 12.35 5.18 26.09
C PHE A 483 12.83 4.75 24.71
N ASN A 484 12.62 3.48 24.35
CA ASN A 484 12.90 2.98 23.00
C ASN A 484 12.08 3.71 21.94
N ASN A 485 10.82 4.08 22.24
CA ASN A 485 10.02 4.88 21.33
C ASN A 485 10.56 6.31 21.18
N ILE A 486 10.99 6.96 22.27
CA ILE A 486 11.63 8.29 22.18
C ILE A 486 12.90 8.24 21.34
N VAL A 487 13.77 7.26 21.60
CA VAL A 487 15.02 7.07 20.87
C VAL A 487 14.74 6.84 19.37
N LYS A 488 13.78 5.97 19.06
CA LYS A 488 13.37 5.71 17.66
C LYS A 488 12.83 6.97 17.00
N ASP A 489 12.02 7.78 17.68
CA ASP A 489 11.51 9.02 17.09
C ASP A 489 12.65 9.98 16.73
N ILE A 490 13.65 10.15 17.61
CA ILE A 490 14.80 11.03 17.36
C ILE A 490 15.59 10.54 16.15
N TYR A 491 15.91 9.25 16.12
CA TYR A 491 16.62 8.63 15.00
C TYR A 491 15.84 8.81 13.68
N LEU A 492 14.54 8.49 13.67
CA LEU A 492 13.71 8.60 12.47
C LEU A 492 13.54 10.05 12.02
N HIS A 493 13.50 11.02 12.95
CA HIS A 493 13.45 12.44 12.61
C HIS A 493 14.74 12.88 11.89
N ILE A 494 15.92 12.57 12.43
CA ILE A 494 17.21 12.90 11.78
C ILE A 494 17.30 12.22 10.41
N LEU A 495 16.94 10.93 10.33
CA LEU A 495 16.94 10.20 9.07
C LEU A 495 15.95 10.80 8.05
N SER A 496 14.80 11.31 8.51
CA SER A 496 13.81 11.96 7.62
C SER A 496 14.39 13.16 6.88
N LYS A 497 15.29 13.92 7.51
CA LYS A 497 15.97 15.06 6.88
C LYS A 497 16.92 14.61 5.78
N ILE A 498 17.68 13.54 6.01
CA ILE A 498 18.60 12.95 5.03
C ILE A 498 17.82 12.37 3.83
N LEU A 499 16.59 11.90 4.05
CA LEU A 499 15.76 11.27 3.02
C LEU A 499 14.87 12.24 2.22
N ARG A 500 14.98 13.57 2.38
CA ARG A 500 14.14 14.55 1.67
C ARG A 500 14.18 14.37 0.15
N GLN A 501 15.37 14.47 -0.46
CA GLN A 501 15.51 14.28 -1.90
C GLN A 501 15.13 12.86 -2.35
N TYR A 502 15.44 11.84 -1.54
CA TYR A 502 15.03 10.46 -1.79
C TYR A 502 13.50 10.33 -1.90
N SER A 503 12.75 10.96 -0.98
CA SER A 503 11.29 10.95 -1.00
C SER A 503 10.70 11.77 -2.15
N ARG A 504 11.30 12.91 -2.52
CA ARG A 504 10.89 13.69 -3.70
C ARG A 504 10.93 12.85 -4.98
N ILE A 505 11.99 12.05 -5.16
CA ILE A 505 12.11 11.17 -6.33
C ILE A 505 10.99 10.11 -6.33
N ILE A 506 10.70 9.50 -5.18
CA ILE A 506 9.60 8.51 -5.07
C ILE A 506 8.25 9.15 -5.35
N GLU A 507 7.99 10.34 -4.81
CA GLU A 507 6.76 11.09 -5.08
C GLU A 507 6.62 11.43 -6.58
N LEU A 508 7.72 11.72 -7.28
CA LEU A 508 7.69 11.95 -8.74
C LEU A 508 7.29 10.70 -9.53
N TYR A 509 7.77 9.52 -9.12
CA TYR A 509 7.36 8.26 -9.74
C TYR A 509 5.85 8.04 -9.62
N ASP A 510 5.29 8.27 -8.42
CA ASP A 510 3.84 8.17 -8.19
C ASP A 510 3.06 9.23 -8.98
N LYS A 511 3.53 10.48 -8.96
CA LYS A 511 2.89 11.61 -9.65
C LYS A 511 2.78 11.39 -11.16
N VAL A 512 3.87 10.98 -11.82
CA VAL A 512 3.86 10.69 -13.26
C VAL A 512 3.03 9.43 -13.58
N THR A 513 2.97 8.46 -12.66
CA THR A 513 2.11 7.27 -12.82
C THR A 513 0.63 7.63 -12.70
N ASN A 514 0.27 8.56 -11.80
CA ASN A 514 -1.09 9.10 -11.71
C ASN A 514 -1.45 9.90 -12.97
N ASP A 515 -0.52 10.69 -13.51
CA ASP A 515 -0.69 11.41 -14.77
C ASP A 515 -0.95 10.44 -15.94
N LYS A 516 -0.21 9.33 -16.01
CA LYS A 516 -0.45 8.26 -16.99
C LYS A 516 -1.89 7.75 -16.92
N GLY A 517 -2.42 7.50 -15.72
CA GLY A 517 -3.80 7.07 -15.52
C GLY A 517 -4.81 8.09 -16.07
N LEU A 518 -4.59 9.37 -15.79
CA LEU A 518 -5.42 10.47 -16.32
C LEU A 518 -5.33 10.58 -17.84
N PHE A 519 -4.14 10.44 -18.41
CA PHE A 519 -3.93 10.49 -19.86
C PHE A 519 -4.62 9.34 -20.56
N LEU A 520 -4.58 8.12 -20.00
CA LEU A 520 -5.34 6.99 -20.53
C LEU A 520 -6.85 7.26 -20.52
N LEU A 521 -7.38 7.84 -19.44
CA LEU A 521 -8.80 8.22 -19.38
C LEU A 521 -9.15 9.28 -20.42
N ALA A 522 -8.29 10.28 -20.62
CA ALA A 522 -8.48 11.30 -21.65
C ALA A 522 -8.46 10.70 -23.06
N LEU A 523 -7.47 9.85 -23.39
CA LEU A 523 -7.38 9.14 -24.66
C LEU A 523 -8.61 8.25 -24.91
N THR A 524 -9.13 7.56 -23.88
CA THR A 524 -10.36 6.77 -24.03
C THR A 524 -11.59 7.61 -24.32
N LYS A 525 -11.66 8.86 -23.83
CA LYS A 525 -12.76 9.78 -24.17
C LYS A 525 -12.65 10.32 -25.59
N ILE A 526 -11.43 10.64 -26.02
CA ILE A 526 -11.13 11.08 -27.40
C ILE A 526 -11.60 10.00 -28.40
N GLU A 527 -11.30 8.73 -28.13
CA GLU A 527 -11.68 7.63 -29.03
C GLU A 527 -13.15 7.16 -28.88
N GLY A 528 -13.72 7.23 -27.68
CA GLY A 528 -15.01 6.61 -27.35
C GLY A 528 -16.25 7.43 -27.73
N THR A 529 -16.08 8.62 -28.29
CA THR A 529 -17.19 9.51 -28.66
C THR A 529 -17.31 9.60 -30.18
N LEU A 530 -18.28 8.88 -30.74
CA LEU A 530 -18.67 8.97 -32.17
C LEU A 530 -19.16 10.38 -32.58
N GLU A 531 -19.37 11.27 -31.61
CA GLU A 531 -19.90 12.63 -31.75
C GLU A 531 -19.03 13.72 -31.08
N SER A 532 -17.75 13.45 -30.74
CA SER A 532 -16.89 14.54 -30.25
C SER A 532 -16.51 15.46 -31.41
N GLU A 533 -16.90 16.72 -31.31
CA GLU A 533 -16.42 17.77 -32.20
C GLU A 533 -14.88 17.85 -32.12
N GLU A 534 -14.21 18.05 -33.25
CA GLU A 534 -12.74 18.05 -33.37
C GLU A 534 -12.04 18.95 -32.35
N TRP A 535 -12.67 20.05 -31.93
CA TRP A 535 -12.16 20.96 -30.91
C TRP A 535 -12.07 20.33 -29.51
N VAL A 536 -12.92 19.36 -29.17
CA VAL A 536 -12.88 18.65 -27.88
C VAL A 536 -11.63 17.80 -27.78
N ASN A 537 -11.25 17.15 -28.88
CA ASN A 537 -10.03 16.33 -28.96
C ASN A 537 -8.78 17.20 -28.84
N ILE A 538 -8.76 18.33 -29.57
CA ILE A 538 -7.68 19.33 -29.46
C ILE A 538 -7.58 19.86 -28.03
N LYS A 539 -8.72 20.14 -27.38
CA LYS A 539 -8.74 20.62 -25.98
C LYS A 539 -8.13 19.60 -25.02
N PHE A 540 -8.50 18.32 -25.10
CA PHE A 540 -7.92 17.29 -24.23
C PHE A 540 -6.43 17.10 -24.48
N GLU A 541 -6.00 17.10 -25.75
CA GLU A 541 -4.58 17.01 -26.10
C GLU A 541 -3.79 18.20 -25.53
N GLU A 542 -4.30 19.41 -25.67
CA GLU A 542 -3.69 20.63 -25.11
C GLU A 542 -3.62 20.58 -23.57
N LEU A 543 -4.65 20.05 -22.90
CA LEU A 543 -4.63 19.85 -21.44
C LEU A 543 -3.57 18.84 -21.01
N ILE A 544 -3.39 17.74 -21.76
CA ILE A 544 -2.35 16.74 -21.51
C ILE A 544 -0.96 17.39 -21.68
N ILE A 545 -0.76 18.15 -22.75
CA ILE A 545 0.53 18.82 -23.03
C ILE A 545 0.86 19.83 -21.94
N ASN A 546 -0.09 20.68 -21.55
CA ASN A 546 0.10 21.63 -20.45
C ASN A 546 0.47 20.93 -19.13
N ARG A 547 -0.16 19.78 -18.86
CA ARG A 547 0.17 18.97 -17.67
C ARG A 547 1.57 18.34 -17.76
N MET A 548 1.95 17.83 -18.93
CA MET A 548 3.31 17.34 -19.18
C MET A 548 4.36 18.44 -19.01
N MET A 549 4.11 19.65 -19.49
CA MET A 549 5.04 20.78 -19.32
C MET A 549 5.23 21.13 -17.84
N LYS A 550 4.15 21.15 -17.05
CA LYS A 550 4.26 21.31 -15.58
C LYS A 550 5.15 20.22 -14.96
N ARG A 551 5.03 18.97 -15.41
CA ARG A 551 5.91 17.87 -14.97
C ARG A 551 7.36 18.05 -15.40
N GLN A 552 7.60 18.54 -16.62
CA GLN A 552 8.95 18.85 -17.09
C GLN A 552 9.60 19.92 -16.19
N GLU A 553 8.86 20.99 -15.85
CA GLU A 553 9.36 22.06 -14.96
C GLU A 553 9.76 21.50 -13.59
N GLU A 554 8.89 20.68 -12.99
CA GLU A 554 9.13 20.05 -11.70
C GLU A 554 10.35 19.12 -11.73
N LEU A 555 10.45 18.25 -12.74
CA LEU A 555 11.59 17.33 -12.93
C LEU A 555 12.90 18.07 -13.17
N VAL A 556 12.89 19.20 -13.90
CA VAL A 556 14.08 20.02 -14.12
C VAL A 556 14.62 20.56 -12.80
N ILE A 557 13.74 20.96 -11.88
CA ILE A 557 14.12 21.44 -10.56
C ILE A 557 14.68 20.28 -9.73
N VAL A 558 13.90 19.20 -9.55
CA VAL A 558 14.27 18.10 -8.63
C VAL A 558 15.51 17.35 -9.10
N PHE A 559 15.69 17.10 -10.40
CA PHE A 559 16.89 16.42 -10.92
C PHE A 559 18.08 17.36 -11.18
N ASN A 560 17.92 18.67 -10.95
CA ASN A 560 18.88 19.71 -11.35
C ASN A 560 19.30 19.56 -12.83
N ALA A 561 18.30 19.39 -13.71
CA ALA A 561 18.47 18.89 -15.06
C ALA A 561 18.33 19.99 -16.15
N LYS A 562 18.77 21.23 -15.87
CA LYS A 562 18.59 22.41 -16.75
C LYS A 562 19.08 22.22 -18.19
N ASN A 563 20.10 21.38 -18.39
CA ASN A 563 20.67 21.08 -19.70
C ASN A 563 20.52 19.58 -20.09
N GLN A 564 19.70 18.82 -19.35
CA GLN A 564 19.57 17.37 -19.55
C GLN A 564 18.19 17.02 -20.12
N VAL A 565 17.97 17.46 -21.36
CA VAL A 565 16.69 17.32 -22.09
C VAL A 565 16.18 15.88 -22.09
N PHE A 566 17.05 14.94 -22.45
CA PHE A 566 16.68 13.54 -22.56
C PHE A 566 16.47 12.84 -21.21
N LEU A 567 17.07 13.33 -20.12
CA LEU A 567 16.85 12.74 -18.80
C LEU A 567 15.42 13.01 -18.35
N VAL A 568 15.00 14.27 -18.40
CA VAL A 568 13.65 14.71 -17.97
C VAL A 568 12.58 14.05 -18.82
N ASN A 569 12.69 14.17 -20.13
CA ASN A 569 11.68 13.64 -21.05
C ASN A 569 11.74 12.12 -21.17
N GLY A 570 12.94 11.53 -21.00
CA GLY A 570 13.11 10.08 -20.94
C GLY A 570 12.47 9.46 -19.70
N PHE A 571 12.49 10.16 -18.56
CA PHE A 571 11.84 9.73 -17.31
C PHE A 571 10.31 9.74 -17.42
N ILE A 572 9.74 10.79 -18.01
CA ILE A 572 8.29 10.81 -18.29
C ILE A 572 7.94 9.66 -19.25
N LEU A 573 8.71 9.50 -20.33
CA LEU A 573 8.46 8.46 -21.33
C LEU A 573 8.58 7.05 -20.77
N SER A 574 9.56 6.78 -19.90
CA SER A 574 9.80 5.45 -19.33
C SER A 574 8.59 4.96 -18.52
N LEU A 575 7.99 5.86 -17.74
CA LEU A 575 6.79 5.56 -16.96
C LEU A 575 5.53 5.44 -17.83
N LEU A 576 5.38 6.30 -18.84
CA LEU A 576 4.28 6.19 -19.80
C LEU A 576 4.32 4.85 -20.57
N LEU A 577 5.50 4.43 -21.02
CA LEU A 577 5.69 3.23 -21.83
C LEU A 577 5.95 1.94 -21.03
N ASN A 578 6.13 2.02 -19.71
CA ASN A 578 6.59 0.89 -18.88
C ASN A 578 7.90 0.27 -19.40
N ARG A 579 8.89 1.12 -19.67
CA ARG A 579 10.23 0.75 -20.16
C ARG A 579 11.30 1.31 -19.25
N SER A 580 12.53 0.82 -19.40
CA SER A 580 13.64 1.41 -18.65
C SER A 580 13.97 2.83 -19.13
N LEU A 581 14.41 3.68 -18.20
CA LEU A 581 14.85 5.05 -18.45
C LEU A 581 15.98 5.11 -19.48
N LYS A 582 16.94 4.18 -19.40
CA LYS A 582 18.07 4.11 -20.36
C LYS A 582 17.58 3.85 -21.79
N GLU A 583 16.63 2.93 -21.96
CA GLU A 583 16.02 2.66 -23.26
C GLU A 583 15.26 3.89 -23.79
N CYS A 584 14.47 4.56 -22.95
CA CYS A 584 13.73 5.76 -23.35
C CYS A 584 14.65 6.93 -23.70
N ILE A 585 15.75 7.15 -22.97
CA ILE A 585 16.77 8.12 -23.32
C ILE A 585 17.38 7.80 -24.70
N SER A 586 17.69 6.53 -24.95
CA SER A 586 18.22 6.11 -26.26
C SER A 586 17.20 6.32 -27.38
N GLU A 587 15.93 6.01 -27.11
CA GLU A 587 14.83 6.17 -28.07
C GLU A 587 14.64 7.64 -28.48
N LEU A 588 14.69 8.58 -27.53
CA LEU A 588 14.58 10.02 -27.84
C LEU A 588 15.78 10.54 -28.63
N LYS A 589 16.96 9.93 -28.48
CA LYS A 589 18.17 10.30 -29.23
C LYS A 589 18.17 9.77 -30.66
N THR A 590 17.74 8.52 -30.85
CA THR A 590 17.96 7.80 -32.12
C THR A 590 16.73 7.74 -33.00
N LYS A 591 15.51 7.70 -32.44
CA LYS A 591 14.31 7.56 -33.25
C LYS A 591 13.83 8.91 -33.78
N PRO A 592 13.19 8.94 -34.96
CA PRO A 592 12.60 10.16 -35.49
C PRO A 592 11.54 10.70 -34.52
N SER A 593 11.42 12.02 -34.46
CA SER A 593 10.40 12.72 -33.68
C SER A 593 9.13 12.90 -34.50
N TYR A 594 7.99 12.82 -33.81
CA TYR A 594 6.67 13.10 -34.37
C TYR A 594 6.47 14.59 -34.68
N ILE A 595 7.29 15.49 -34.13
CA ILE A 595 7.28 16.91 -34.52
C ILE A 595 7.58 17.07 -36.03
N PHE A 596 8.40 16.18 -36.59
CA PHE A 596 8.83 16.26 -37.98
C PHE A 596 8.13 15.24 -38.89
N SER A 597 7.05 14.58 -38.41
CA SER A 597 6.41 13.46 -39.12
C SER A 597 6.04 13.78 -40.56
N ASP A 598 5.66 15.03 -40.82
CA ASP A 598 5.12 15.48 -42.11
C ASP A 598 6.18 16.19 -42.97
N VAL A 599 7.42 16.31 -42.47
CA VAL A 599 8.52 17.03 -43.12
C VAL A 599 9.67 16.09 -43.46
N THR A 600 10.35 15.53 -42.45
CA THR A 600 11.49 14.61 -42.62
C THR A 600 11.71 13.77 -41.35
N PRO A 601 12.17 12.52 -41.45
CA PRO A 601 12.41 11.66 -40.29
C PRO A 601 13.71 12.07 -39.56
N LEU A 602 13.68 13.18 -38.84
CA LEU A 602 14.78 13.70 -38.04
C LEU A 602 14.62 13.35 -36.56
N SER A 603 15.73 13.08 -35.87
CA SER A 603 15.76 12.94 -34.42
C SER A 603 15.81 14.30 -33.72
N LEU A 604 15.48 14.32 -32.43
CA LEU A 604 15.57 15.50 -31.59
C LEU A 604 17.04 15.89 -31.37
N LYS A 605 17.36 17.16 -31.56
CA LYS A 605 18.67 17.73 -31.19
C LYS A 605 18.57 18.36 -29.81
N ALA A 606 19.25 17.77 -28.82
CA ALA A 606 19.25 18.29 -27.45
C ALA A 606 19.83 19.70 -27.33
N ASP A 607 20.76 20.08 -28.20
CA ASP A 607 21.47 21.36 -28.11
C ASP A 607 20.58 22.57 -28.43
N ILE A 608 19.42 22.34 -29.06
CA ILE A 608 18.54 23.40 -29.58
C ILE A 608 17.27 23.54 -28.73
N ILE A 609 16.94 22.54 -27.90
CA ILE A 609 15.63 22.43 -27.26
C ILE A 609 15.80 22.46 -25.74
N SER A 610 15.03 23.29 -25.06
CA SER A 610 14.95 23.30 -23.60
C SER A 610 14.33 22.00 -23.08
N PRO A 611 14.78 21.46 -21.92
CA PRO A 611 14.13 20.31 -21.29
C PRO A 611 12.64 20.51 -21.02
N VAL A 612 12.22 21.75 -20.76
CA VAL A 612 10.82 22.19 -20.73
C VAL A 612 10.47 22.75 -22.11
N SER A 613 9.62 22.06 -22.84
CA SER A 613 9.22 22.47 -24.20
C SER A 613 7.89 21.83 -24.59
N TYR A 614 7.01 22.66 -25.14
CA TYR A 614 5.76 22.24 -25.75
C TYR A 614 5.99 21.17 -26.82
N CYS A 615 6.99 21.38 -27.70
CA CYS A 615 7.28 20.45 -28.79
C CYS A 615 7.67 19.06 -28.28
N LEU A 616 8.46 18.99 -27.20
CA LEU A 616 8.81 17.72 -26.56
C LEU A 616 7.62 17.06 -25.89
N ALA A 617 6.79 17.85 -25.18
CA ALA A 617 5.56 17.33 -24.59
C ALA A 617 4.65 16.72 -25.66
N TYR A 618 4.45 17.40 -26.79
CA TYR A 618 3.73 16.88 -27.95
C TYR A 618 4.33 15.56 -28.48
N ASP A 619 5.65 15.49 -28.68
CA ASP A 619 6.34 14.26 -29.12
C ASP A 619 6.10 13.08 -28.17
N LEU A 620 6.11 13.33 -26.85
CA LEU A 620 5.83 12.32 -25.84
C LEU A 620 4.37 11.84 -25.88
N VAL A 621 3.41 12.75 -26.05
CA VAL A 621 1.98 12.39 -26.21
C VAL A 621 1.79 11.48 -27.43
N LYS A 622 2.34 11.85 -28.59
CA LYS A 622 2.22 11.05 -29.82
C LYS A 622 2.91 9.68 -29.71
N ARG A 623 4.05 9.60 -29.03
CA ARG A 623 4.69 8.31 -28.70
C ARG A 623 3.79 7.44 -27.82
N PHE A 624 3.14 8.04 -26.84
CA PHE A 624 2.26 7.36 -25.91
C PHE A 624 0.96 6.88 -26.56
N GLU A 625 0.33 7.71 -27.40
CA GLU A 625 -0.83 7.35 -28.22
C GLU A 625 -0.54 6.08 -29.05
N LYS A 626 0.54 6.11 -29.84
CA LYS A 626 0.94 4.97 -30.67
C LYS A 626 1.26 3.71 -29.87
N PHE A 627 1.81 3.87 -28.66
CA PHE A 627 2.03 2.74 -27.76
C PHE A 627 0.71 2.14 -27.28
N ASN A 628 -0.25 2.98 -26.92
CA ASN A 628 -1.58 2.56 -26.50
C ASN A 628 -2.36 1.85 -27.62
N GLU A 629 -2.32 2.39 -28.85
CA GLU A 629 -2.87 1.75 -30.05
C GLU A 629 -2.28 0.35 -30.27
N LYS A 630 -0.95 0.23 -30.18
CA LYS A 630 -0.27 -1.07 -30.26
C LYS A 630 -0.74 -2.01 -29.15
N GLY A 631 -0.88 -1.52 -27.92
CA GLY A 631 -1.41 -2.28 -26.79
C GLY A 631 -2.82 -2.82 -27.07
N LYS A 632 -3.74 -1.96 -27.53
CA LYS A 632 -5.11 -2.35 -27.92
C LYS A 632 -5.11 -3.40 -29.03
N SER A 633 -4.29 -3.21 -30.07
CA SER A 633 -4.19 -4.18 -31.17
C SER A 633 -3.70 -5.56 -30.71
N LYS A 634 -2.77 -5.62 -29.74
CA LYS A 634 -2.32 -6.87 -29.11
C LYS A 634 -3.46 -7.53 -28.34
N VAL A 635 -4.23 -6.77 -27.55
CA VAL A 635 -5.37 -7.28 -26.78
C VAL A 635 -6.47 -7.83 -27.70
N ILE A 636 -6.78 -7.14 -28.80
CA ILE A 636 -7.77 -7.61 -29.78
C ILE A 636 -7.32 -8.95 -30.39
N LYS A 637 -6.06 -9.06 -30.83
CA LYS A 637 -5.51 -10.32 -31.36
C LYS A 637 -5.60 -11.46 -30.33
N LEU A 638 -5.35 -11.18 -29.06
CA LEU A 638 -5.49 -12.16 -27.99
C LEU A 638 -6.92 -12.65 -27.79
N ILE A 639 -7.89 -11.74 -27.83
CA ILE A 639 -9.31 -12.09 -27.77
C ILE A 639 -9.68 -12.98 -28.96
N GLU A 640 -9.25 -12.61 -30.16
CA GLU A 640 -9.46 -13.41 -31.38
C GLU A 640 -8.82 -14.80 -31.29
N ASP A 641 -7.60 -14.90 -30.75
CA ASP A 641 -6.90 -16.18 -30.59
C ASP A 641 -7.56 -17.07 -29.54
N VAL A 642 -8.01 -16.50 -28.42
CA VAL A 642 -8.81 -17.22 -27.41
C VAL A 642 -10.14 -17.68 -27.99
N GLU A 643 -10.79 -16.87 -28.84
CA GLU A 643 -12.01 -17.26 -29.53
C GLU A 643 -11.76 -18.37 -30.56
N LYS A 644 -10.65 -18.33 -31.31
CA LYS A 644 -10.24 -19.39 -32.23
C LYS A 644 -9.98 -20.70 -31.47
N GLU A 645 -9.28 -20.66 -30.34
CA GLU A 645 -9.09 -21.85 -29.49
C GLU A 645 -10.40 -22.41 -28.97
N LYS A 646 -11.34 -21.55 -28.56
CA LYS A 646 -12.69 -21.99 -28.14
C LYS A 646 -13.46 -22.61 -29.31
N LYS A 647 -13.37 -22.05 -30.51
CA LYS A 647 -13.99 -22.60 -31.74
C LYS A 647 -13.37 -23.96 -32.10
N GLU A 648 -12.05 -24.10 -32.02
CA GLU A 648 -11.36 -25.37 -32.31
C GLU A 648 -11.71 -26.44 -31.27
N LYS A 649 -11.75 -26.10 -29.98
CA LYS A 649 -12.23 -27.01 -28.92
C LYS A 649 -13.68 -27.45 -29.17
N ARG A 650 -14.55 -26.53 -29.61
CA ARG A 650 -15.93 -26.87 -30.01
C ARG A 650 -15.96 -27.78 -31.24
N ARG A 651 -15.09 -27.57 -32.23
CA ARG A 651 -14.98 -28.43 -33.43
C ARG A 651 -14.54 -29.85 -33.07
N ILE A 652 -13.50 -29.99 -32.24
CA ILE A 652 -13.00 -31.29 -31.78
C ILE A 652 -14.06 -32.04 -30.95
N ILE A 653 -14.84 -31.33 -30.13
CA ILE A 653 -15.97 -31.93 -29.40
C ILE A 653 -17.06 -32.39 -30.38
N ARG A 654 -17.37 -31.62 -31.44
CA ARG A 654 -18.34 -32.00 -32.48
C ARG A 654 -17.89 -33.24 -33.26
N GLU A 655 -16.64 -33.28 -33.70
CA GLU A 655 -16.06 -34.45 -34.41
C GLU A 655 -16.16 -35.73 -33.56
N LYS A 656 -15.86 -35.64 -32.25
CA LYS A 656 -16.00 -36.77 -31.32
C LYS A 656 -17.45 -37.17 -31.04
N GLN A 657 -18.39 -36.25 -31.14
CA GLN A 657 -19.82 -36.53 -30.97
C GLN A 657 -20.41 -37.24 -32.21
N GLU A 658 -20.02 -36.83 -33.42
CA GLU A 658 -20.42 -37.49 -34.67
C GLU A 658 -19.95 -38.96 -34.72
N GLU A 659 -18.70 -39.24 -34.33
CA GLU A 659 -18.17 -40.61 -34.26
C GLU A 659 -18.92 -41.51 -33.26
N ASN A 660 -19.33 -40.98 -32.09
CA ASN A 660 -20.09 -41.74 -31.10
C ASN A 660 -21.53 -42.06 -31.56
N THR A 661 -22.12 -41.19 -32.37
CA THR A 661 -23.53 -41.26 -32.78
C THR A 661 -23.79 -42.41 -33.76
N PHE A 662 -22.89 -42.65 -34.73
CA PHE A 662 -23.01 -43.77 -35.68
C PHE A 662 -22.59 -45.13 -35.08
N ASN A 663 -21.65 -45.13 -34.13
CA ASN A 663 -21.14 -46.35 -33.50
C ASN A 663 -22.23 -47.17 -32.77
N TRP A 664 -23.23 -46.51 -32.16
CA TRP A 664 -24.28 -47.23 -31.42
C TRP A 664 -25.23 -47.99 -32.35
N ILE A 665 -25.74 -47.34 -33.40
CA ILE A 665 -26.69 -47.96 -34.33
C ILE A 665 -26.03 -49.08 -35.13
N GLU A 666 -24.76 -48.91 -35.49
CA GLU A 666 -23.97 -49.95 -36.17
C GLU A 666 -23.82 -51.21 -35.30
N ARG A 667 -23.46 -51.03 -34.02
CA ARG A 667 -23.37 -52.13 -33.05
C ARG A 667 -24.72 -52.80 -32.82
N ARG A 668 -25.80 -52.01 -32.70
CA ARG A 668 -27.16 -52.55 -32.45
C ARG A 668 -27.65 -53.39 -33.63
N ILE A 669 -27.55 -52.88 -34.86
CA ILE A 669 -27.95 -53.60 -36.08
C ILE A 669 -27.09 -54.87 -36.26
N THR A 670 -25.77 -54.74 -36.12
CA THR A 670 -24.85 -55.88 -36.29
C THR A 670 -25.08 -56.96 -35.24
N SER A 671 -25.26 -56.57 -33.98
CA SER A 671 -25.56 -57.49 -32.87
C SER A 671 -26.90 -58.19 -33.07
N ALA A 672 -27.95 -57.46 -33.48
CA ALA A 672 -29.27 -58.03 -33.71
C ALA A 672 -29.27 -59.06 -34.86
N ILE A 673 -28.69 -58.70 -36.01
CA ILE A 673 -28.67 -59.55 -37.22
C ILE A 673 -27.79 -60.79 -37.02
N ARG A 674 -26.64 -60.66 -36.35
CA ARG A 674 -25.77 -61.81 -36.02
C ARG A 674 -26.36 -62.66 -34.89
N GLY A 675 -26.92 -62.01 -33.87
CA GLY A 675 -27.44 -62.62 -32.65
C GLY A 675 -28.66 -63.50 -32.86
N ILE A 676 -29.59 -63.10 -33.73
CA ILE A 676 -30.84 -63.85 -33.98
C ILE A 676 -30.62 -65.26 -34.55
N SER A 677 -29.44 -65.51 -35.10
CA SER A 677 -29.04 -66.80 -35.64
C SER A 677 -28.33 -67.72 -34.63
N ARG A 678 -28.05 -67.27 -33.40
CA ARG A 678 -27.32 -68.06 -32.39
C ARG A 678 -28.23 -69.07 -31.68
N PRO A 679 -27.82 -70.34 -31.50
CA PRO A 679 -28.58 -71.34 -30.75
C PRO A 679 -28.62 -70.99 -29.25
N GLY A 680 -29.77 -71.17 -28.59
CA GLY A 680 -29.93 -71.02 -27.13
C GLY A 680 -30.29 -69.61 -26.62
N ILE A 681 -30.40 -68.61 -27.48
CA ILE A 681 -30.78 -67.23 -27.09
C ILE A 681 -32.23 -66.95 -27.51
N ASN A 682 -33.00 -66.26 -26.66
CA ASN A 682 -34.37 -65.84 -26.96
C ASN A 682 -34.38 -64.78 -28.09
N PRO A 683 -34.96 -65.06 -29.27
CA PRO A 683 -34.98 -64.12 -30.40
C PRO A 683 -35.69 -62.80 -30.08
N ASN A 684 -36.64 -62.79 -29.15
CA ASN A 684 -37.42 -61.61 -28.77
C ASN A 684 -36.55 -60.48 -28.18
N GLN A 685 -35.35 -60.77 -27.70
CA GLN A 685 -34.41 -59.77 -27.16
C GLN A 685 -33.74 -58.91 -28.25
N PHE A 686 -33.75 -59.35 -29.51
CA PHE A 686 -33.11 -58.63 -30.62
C PHE A 686 -34.06 -57.72 -31.38
N TYR A 687 -35.37 -57.87 -31.19
CA TYR A 687 -36.38 -56.98 -31.76
C TYR A 687 -36.27 -55.56 -31.17
N TRP A 688 -36.71 -54.58 -31.95
CA TRP A 688 -36.66 -53.17 -31.62
C TRP A 688 -37.56 -52.83 -30.43
N GLN A 689 -37.01 -52.17 -29.41
CA GLN A 689 -37.75 -51.77 -28.21
C GLN A 689 -37.95 -50.25 -28.14
N GLU A 690 -38.87 -49.79 -27.29
CA GLU A 690 -39.10 -48.36 -27.04
C GLU A 690 -37.83 -47.63 -26.56
N LYS A 691 -36.99 -48.31 -25.77
CA LYS A 691 -35.68 -47.78 -25.34
C LYS A 691 -34.71 -47.58 -26.52
N ASP A 692 -34.74 -48.47 -27.52
CA ASP A 692 -33.94 -48.33 -28.73
C ASP A 692 -34.41 -47.11 -29.54
N THR A 693 -35.73 -46.92 -29.63
CA THR A 693 -36.32 -45.76 -30.31
C THR A 693 -35.85 -44.45 -29.71
N LYS A 694 -35.90 -44.32 -28.37
CA LYS A 694 -35.47 -43.12 -27.65
C LYS A 694 -33.97 -42.85 -27.81
N THR A 695 -33.14 -43.89 -27.64
CA THR A 695 -31.67 -43.77 -27.74
C THR A 695 -31.23 -43.37 -29.15
N LEU A 696 -31.86 -43.94 -30.18
CA LEU A 696 -31.58 -43.59 -31.57
C LEU A 696 -32.14 -42.21 -31.94
N ALA A 697 -33.31 -41.81 -31.41
CA ALA A 697 -33.86 -40.48 -31.66
C ALA A 697 -32.97 -39.37 -31.08
N GLU A 698 -32.42 -39.57 -29.86
CA GLU A 698 -31.43 -38.66 -29.27
C GLU A 698 -30.17 -38.57 -30.14
N SER A 699 -29.71 -39.72 -30.66
CA SER A 699 -28.56 -39.79 -31.57
C SER A 699 -28.82 -39.05 -32.91
N ILE A 700 -29.96 -39.30 -33.54
CA ILE A 700 -30.36 -38.64 -34.79
C ILE A 700 -30.54 -37.14 -34.59
N LYS A 701 -31.12 -36.71 -33.47
CA LYS A 701 -31.25 -35.28 -33.13
C LYS A 701 -29.87 -34.62 -33.05
N ILE A 702 -28.96 -35.20 -32.27
CA ILE A 702 -27.58 -34.69 -32.11
C ILE A 702 -26.88 -34.61 -33.48
N HIS A 703 -27.07 -35.61 -34.35
CA HIS A 703 -26.52 -35.58 -35.70
C HIS A 703 -27.15 -34.48 -36.57
N SER A 704 -28.45 -34.20 -36.46
CA SER A 704 -29.11 -33.12 -37.19
C SER A 704 -28.67 -31.72 -36.76
N ASP A 705 -28.10 -31.58 -35.55
CA ASP A 705 -27.56 -30.31 -35.05
C ASP A 705 -26.15 -29.99 -35.60
N SER A 706 -25.53 -30.91 -36.35
CA SER A 706 -24.18 -30.76 -36.92
C SER A 706 -24.09 -29.81 -38.12
N ASP A 707 -25.20 -29.60 -38.85
CA ASP A 707 -25.24 -28.86 -40.11
C ASP A 707 -26.37 -27.80 -40.11
N PRO A 708 -26.18 -26.61 -40.71
CA PRO A 708 -27.27 -25.65 -40.94
C PRO A 708 -28.44 -26.20 -41.78
N ASN A 709 -28.30 -27.32 -42.48
CA ASN A 709 -29.38 -28.00 -43.17
C ASN A 709 -29.76 -29.36 -42.53
N PRO A 710 -30.72 -29.39 -41.59
CA PRO A 710 -31.08 -30.59 -40.85
C PRO A 710 -31.70 -31.69 -41.73
N GLU A 711 -32.36 -31.34 -42.85
CA GLU A 711 -32.97 -32.31 -43.77
C GLU A 711 -31.93 -33.25 -44.39
N ILE A 712 -30.77 -32.69 -44.79
CA ILE A 712 -29.68 -33.49 -45.39
C ILE A 712 -29.14 -34.49 -44.37
N LYS A 713 -28.97 -34.07 -43.11
CA LYS A 713 -28.43 -34.93 -42.05
C LYS A 713 -29.40 -36.03 -41.62
N PHE A 714 -30.70 -35.74 -41.58
CA PHE A 714 -31.71 -36.79 -41.39
C PHE A 714 -31.68 -37.83 -42.51
N LEU A 715 -31.51 -37.39 -43.76
CA LEU A 715 -31.44 -38.27 -44.92
C LEU A 715 -30.16 -39.12 -44.91
N GLU A 716 -29.01 -38.51 -44.64
CA GLU A 716 -27.71 -39.19 -44.54
C GLU A 716 -27.75 -40.31 -43.49
N PHE A 717 -28.17 -39.99 -42.26
CA PHE A 717 -28.22 -40.94 -41.16
C PHE A 717 -29.17 -42.13 -41.45
N TYR A 718 -30.34 -41.84 -42.03
CA TYR A 718 -31.32 -42.86 -42.38
C TYR A 718 -30.80 -43.76 -43.51
N LYS A 719 -30.20 -43.16 -44.54
CA LYS A 719 -29.61 -43.89 -45.66
C LYS A 719 -28.50 -44.83 -45.20
N ASP A 720 -27.60 -44.37 -44.33
CA ASP A 720 -26.49 -45.18 -43.84
C ASP A 720 -26.95 -46.34 -42.95
N SER A 721 -27.97 -46.11 -42.11
CA SER A 721 -28.58 -47.16 -41.29
C SER A 721 -29.19 -48.27 -42.16
N ILE A 722 -29.88 -47.91 -43.26
CA ILE A 722 -30.46 -48.89 -44.19
C ILE A 722 -29.38 -49.58 -45.04
N ASN A 723 -28.36 -48.85 -45.49
CA ASN A 723 -27.24 -49.43 -46.24
C ASN A 723 -26.47 -50.46 -45.42
N LEU A 724 -26.29 -50.21 -44.12
CA LEU A 724 -25.70 -51.20 -43.22
C LEU A 724 -26.54 -52.49 -43.16
N MET A 725 -27.87 -52.37 -43.06
CA MET A 725 -28.77 -53.52 -43.10
C MET A 725 -28.68 -54.27 -44.44
N LYS A 726 -28.66 -53.54 -45.57
CA LYS A 726 -28.48 -54.11 -46.92
C LYS A 726 -27.18 -54.89 -47.05
N ARG A 727 -26.07 -54.38 -46.48
CA ARG A 727 -24.77 -55.06 -46.48
C ARG A 727 -24.78 -56.37 -45.67
N LEU A 728 -25.50 -56.39 -44.54
CA LEU A 728 -25.51 -57.53 -43.63
C LEU A 728 -26.49 -58.66 -44.03
N GLU A 729 -27.51 -58.37 -44.84
CA GLU A 729 -28.39 -59.37 -45.46
C GLU A 729 -28.87 -58.88 -46.84
N PRO A 730 -28.09 -59.12 -47.92
CA PRO A 730 -28.37 -58.59 -49.25
C PRO A 730 -29.62 -59.19 -49.92
N ASP A 731 -30.09 -60.34 -49.44
CA ASP A 731 -31.23 -61.07 -50.02
C ASP A 731 -32.61 -60.47 -49.64
N TYR A 732 -32.66 -59.47 -48.74
CA TYR A 732 -33.90 -58.84 -48.31
C TYR A 732 -34.12 -57.48 -49.00
N LYS A 733 -35.31 -57.28 -49.58
CA LYS A 733 -35.68 -56.00 -50.22
C LYS A 733 -35.91 -54.92 -49.16
N LEU A 734 -34.97 -53.97 -49.08
CA LEU A 734 -35.03 -52.77 -48.26
C LEU A 734 -35.31 -51.54 -49.14
N PRO A 735 -35.84 -50.43 -48.59
CA PRO A 735 -36.24 -49.26 -49.37
C PRO A 735 -35.07 -48.66 -50.16
N ASP A 736 -35.38 -48.12 -51.34
CA ASP A 736 -34.39 -47.45 -52.21
C ASP A 736 -34.21 -45.97 -51.84
N ASP A 737 -33.16 -45.35 -52.38
CA ASP A 737 -32.76 -43.98 -52.01
C ASP A 737 -33.88 -42.95 -52.24
N GLU A 738 -34.67 -43.11 -53.31
CA GLU A 738 -35.84 -42.26 -53.57
C GLU A 738 -36.95 -42.45 -52.54
N GLU A 739 -37.18 -43.69 -52.08
CA GLU A 739 -38.16 -44.00 -51.05
C GLU A 739 -37.73 -43.44 -49.69
N ILE A 740 -36.44 -43.49 -49.35
CA ILE A 740 -35.88 -42.89 -48.13
C ILE A 740 -36.03 -41.37 -48.17
N LYS A 741 -35.69 -40.73 -49.30
CA LYS A 741 -35.84 -39.28 -49.48
C LYS A 741 -37.29 -38.83 -49.32
N ASN A 742 -38.22 -39.50 -49.99
CA ASN A 742 -39.65 -39.21 -49.88
C ASN A 742 -40.15 -39.41 -48.45
N ASN A 743 -39.67 -40.44 -47.74
CA ASN A 743 -40.01 -40.67 -46.34
C ASN A 743 -39.55 -39.54 -45.41
N VAL A 744 -38.31 -39.06 -45.57
CA VAL A 744 -37.75 -37.98 -44.74
C VAL A 744 -38.47 -36.66 -45.02
N SER A 745 -38.62 -36.30 -46.29
CA SER A 745 -39.31 -35.06 -46.66
C SER A 745 -40.79 -35.07 -46.23
N GLN A 746 -41.48 -36.22 -46.31
CA GLN A 746 -42.85 -36.34 -45.79
C GLN A 746 -42.91 -36.20 -44.27
N ILE A 747 -41.99 -36.85 -43.52
CA ILE A 747 -41.95 -36.73 -42.05
C ILE A 747 -41.70 -35.28 -41.61
N ILE A 748 -40.77 -34.59 -42.28
CA ILE A 748 -40.47 -33.18 -42.01
C ILE A 748 -41.69 -32.30 -42.29
N LYS A 749 -42.36 -32.51 -43.42
CA LYS A 749 -43.59 -31.80 -43.78
C LYS A 749 -44.68 -32.03 -42.74
N ASP A 750 -44.95 -33.28 -42.38
CA ASP A 750 -46.01 -33.62 -41.43
C ASP A 750 -45.78 -32.93 -40.06
N VAL A 751 -44.56 -32.98 -39.53
CA VAL A 751 -44.23 -32.39 -38.22
C VAL A 751 -44.24 -30.86 -38.26
N LEU A 752 -43.70 -30.24 -39.32
CA LEU A 752 -43.71 -28.79 -39.45
C LEU A 752 -45.13 -28.25 -39.72
N TYR A 753 -45.94 -29.00 -40.47
CA TYR A 753 -47.32 -28.63 -40.77
C TYR A 753 -48.19 -28.55 -39.51
N GLU A 754 -47.94 -29.39 -38.50
CA GLU A 754 -48.65 -29.33 -37.20
C GLU A 754 -48.51 -27.95 -36.53
N ARG A 755 -47.36 -27.28 -36.69
CA ARG A 755 -47.12 -25.91 -36.19
C ARG A 755 -47.52 -24.83 -37.19
N LEU A 756 -47.05 -24.94 -38.43
CA LEU A 756 -47.14 -23.88 -39.44
C LEU A 756 -48.52 -23.82 -40.11
N LYS A 757 -49.27 -24.92 -40.13
CA LYS A 757 -50.56 -25.09 -40.84
C LYS A 757 -50.50 -24.79 -42.34
N HIS A 758 -49.30 -24.76 -42.93
CA HIS A 758 -49.03 -24.67 -44.36
C HIS A 758 -47.78 -25.49 -44.71
N ASP A 759 -47.55 -25.71 -46.00
CA ASP A 759 -46.33 -26.39 -46.46
C ASP A 759 -45.08 -25.56 -46.10
N PRO A 760 -44.06 -26.17 -45.47
CA PRO A 760 -42.89 -25.44 -45.00
C PRO A 760 -41.98 -25.01 -46.14
N SER A 761 -41.48 -23.77 -46.07
CA SER A 761 -40.46 -23.23 -46.96
C SER A 761 -39.05 -23.72 -46.59
N LEU A 762 -38.09 -23.58 -47.52
CA LEU A 762 -36.70 -23.98 -47.29
C LEU A 762 -36.02 -23.23 -46.13
N GLU A 763 -36.45 -22.01 -45.82
CA GLU A 763 -35.92 -21.24 -44.66
C GLU A 763 -36.52 -21.74 -43.34
N GLU A 764 -37.79 -22.14 -43.34
CA GLU A 764 -38.45 -22.71 -42.16
C GLU A 764 -37.91 -24.11 -41.82
N ILE A 765 -37.53 -24.90 -42.83
CA ILE A 765 -36.83 -26.18 -42.66
C ILE A 765 -35.40 -25.98 -42.13
N LYS A 766 -34.75 -24.83 -42.38
CA LYS A 766 -33.45 -24.51 -41.74
C LYS A 766 -33.61 -24.07 -40.28
N ASN A 767 -34.72 -23.39 -39.97
CA ASN A 767 -35.01 -22.82 -38.64
C ASN A 767 -35.93 -23.71 -37.78
N MET A 768 -35.79 -25.04 -37.88
CA MET A 768 -36.58 -25.99 -37.07
C MET A 768 -36.23 -25.92 -35.59
N VAL A 769 -37.25 -25.91 -34.74
CA VAL A 769 -37.10 -25.86 -33.28
C VAL A 769 -36.69 -27.24 -32.75
N ASP A 770 -35.97 -27.24 -31.64
CA ASP A 770 -35.48 -28.46 -30.95
C ASP A 770 -36.52 -29.56 -30.72
N GLY A 771 -37.77 -29.19 -30.41
CA GLY A 771 -38.87 -30.14 -30.23
C GLY A 771 -39.26 -30.86 -31.53
N GLU A 772 -39.28 -30.14 -32.64
CA GLU A 772 -39.61 -30.67 -33.97
C GLU A 772 -38.51 -31.61 -34.46
N ARG A 773 -37.24 -31.25 -34.25
CA ARG A 773 -36.08 -32.10 -34.56
C ARG A 773 -36.14 -33.42 -33.82
N PHE A 774 -36.51 -33.39 -32.53
CA PHE A 774 -36.65 -34.61 -31.72
C PHE A 774 -37.81 -35.49 -32.19
N GLU A 775 -38.93 -34.89 -32.57
CA GLU A 775 -40.09 -35.65 -33.07
C GLU A 775 -39.81 -36.31 -34.42
N ILE A 776 -39.15 -35.60 -35.34
CA ILE A 776 -38.70 -36.14 -36.64
C ILE A 776 -37.72 -37.28 -36.42
N ALA A 777 -36.73 -37.08 -35.54
CA ALA A 777 -35.77 -38.12 -35.16
C ALA A 777 -36.47 -39.36 -34.60
N THR A 778 -37.54 -39.19 -33.82
CA THR A 778 -38.35 -40.29 -33.27
C THR A 778 -39.11 -41.03 -34.39
N ARG A 779 -39.75 -40.32 -35.32
CA ARG A 779 -40.47 -40.91 -36.46
C ARG A 779 -39.51 -41.65 -37.41
N ILE A 780 -38.30 -41.14 -37.63
CA ILE A 780 -37.25 -41.83 -38.40
C ILE A 780 -36.76 -43.08 -37.67
N SER A 781 -36.45 -42.96 -36.38
CA SER A 781 -35.99 -44.06 -35.52
C SER A 781 -36.96 -45.24 -35.51
N THR A 782 -38.26 -44.97 -35.38
CA THR A 782 -39.30 -46.03 -35.43
C THR A 782 -39.37 -46.71 -36.80
N LYS A 783 -39.17 -45.98 -37.91
CA LYS A 783 -39.13 -46.59 -39.25
C LYS A 783 -37.90 -47.49 -39.40
N ILE A 784 -36.72 -47.05 -38.98
CA ILE A 784 -35.49 -47.86 -38.99
C ILE A 784 -35.70 -49.15 -38.18
N GLY A 785 -36.28 -49.05 -36.98
CA GLY A 785 -36.62 -50.21 -36.15
C GLY A 785 -37.55 -51.20 -36.84
N LYS A 786 -38.62 -50.71 -37.50
CA LYS A 786 -39.54 -51.56 -38.27
C LYS A 786 -38.87 -52.30 -39.41
N TYR A 787 -37.93 -51.67 -40.12
CA TYR A 787 -37.17 -52.35 -41.18
C TYR A 787 -36.23 -53.41 -40.61
N LEU A 788 -35.57 -53.10 -39.49
CA LEU A 788 -34.72 -54.07 -38.80
C LEU A 788 -35.52 -55.29 -38.34
N ASP A 789 -36.67 -55.10 -37.69
CA ASP A 789 -37.51 -56.19 -37.19
C ASP A 789 -38.04 -57.10 -38.30
N LYS A 790 -38.43 -56.52 -39.45
CA LYS A 790 -38.85 -57.28 -40.63
C LYS A 790 -37.70 -58.12 -41.20
N LEU A 791 -36.51 -57.54 -41.27
CA LEU A 791 -35.30 -58.23 -41.73
C LEU A 791 -34.87 -59.34 -40.77
N LEU A 792 -34.96 -59.10 -39.46
CA LEU A 792 -34.72 -60.09 -38.41
C LEU A 792 -35.69 -61.27 -38.51
N TYR A 793 -36.98 -60.99 -38.69
CA TYR A 793 -37.99 -62.03 -38.91
C TYR A 793 -37.75 -62.85 -40.18
N PHE A 794 -37.38 -62.20 -41.29
CA PHE A 794 -36.99 -62.85 -42.53
C PHE A 794 -35.80 -63.81 -42.31
N LYS A 795 -34.74 -63.34 -41.65
CA LYS A 795 -33.55 -64.13 -41.35
C LYS A 795 -33.84 -65.32 -40.42
N PHE A 796 -34.67 -65.11 -39.40
CA PHE A 796 -35.12 -66.18 -38.50
C PHE A 796 -35.93 -67.27 -39.25
N LYS A 797 -36.82 -66.87 -40.15
CA LYS A 797 -37.63 -67.78 -40.97
C LYS A 797 -36.80 -68.56 -42.00
N LYS A 798 -35.79 -67.91 -42.60
CA LYS A 798 -34.84 -68.52 -43.54
C LYS A 798 -34.02 -69.63 -42.87
N LYS A 799 -33.60 -69.44 -41.61
CA LYS A 799 -32.92 -70.48 -40.82
C LYS A 799 -33.80 -71.71 -40.57
N ARG A 800 -35.08 -71.53 -40.20
CA ARG A 800 -36.04 -72.65 -40.00
C ARG A 800 -36.38 -73.45 -41.27
N LYS A 801 -36.07 -72.93 -42.46
CA LYS A 801 -36.23 -73.66 -43.74
C LYS A 801 -34.96 -74.41 -44.17
N ASN A 802 -33.80 -74.02 -43.64
CA ASN A 802 -32.47 -74.53 -44.04
C ASN A 802 -31.78 -75.37 -42.95
N GLY A 803 -32.38 -75.52 -41.78
CA GLY A 803 -31.98 -76.46 -40.73
C GLY A 803 -33.21 -77.17 -40.21
#